data_AF-A0A7G9QSM5-F1
#
_entry.id   AF-A0A7G9QSM5-F1
#
_cell.length_a   1.000
_cell.length_b   1.000
_cell.length_c   1.000
_cell.angle_alpha   90.00
_cell.angle_beta   90.00
_cell.angle_gamma   90.00
#
_symmetry.space_group_name_H-M   'P 1'
#
loop_
_entity.id
_entity.type
_entity.pdbx_description
1 polymer ?
#
loop_
_entity_poly.entity_id
_entity_poly.type
_entity_poly.pdbx_seq_one_letter_code
_entity_poly.pdbx_strand_id
1 'polypeptide(L)'
;MRRRQHRARRADPRHRALRLLRRRRGAAGRDRLDGAAHARVSAGGHRRLGRSPCTGTPRRRRRAAARAVRHGHPRGRAAGGGGGRPRAGQGAVHPRRAVGRLRPRLPRAHLPARRQRLHAHPRRRARHAAGDGTAGGGAILLVVRAVRDVDLYHGGGGGDAFRQHRSHLRRLQLRRELGRRAVRRLQRLRRAGGHRNPVDGAPLRPARQPPVQRRAGRAGAAVDDGDPRPALAAAVDGGRGLRLGVDPLAALRDAVRRRARREDGHLHGHLQFLHRDSAAGRRQPAGLPAENPAGRASDQRARHRRRQHDRGRPVRAAGAPARRQDRLRTVSMRATLALSTLAACLLAACNGTSPPTAKTTPKDYYGTLEPFAANAVYFVMTDRFVNGDPSNDHREQGTFDIPLPPCNGVSGNIGYLGGDFKGLAEHLDYIREMGFSSVWITPIVDNPDEPFTGGTAPTCGGSLADKGKTGYHGYWGMNFYKVDEHLPSADLDFRGLADAMHAKGMKLVLDIVGNHGSPAWGMSSDQPKFGKVYDKDGVLIADHQNLPPQQLDPAHNPLHRFYNTIGPVDGDNYASGNLAQLSDLNEHNPAVLDYLAGAYEQWIEQGADAFRIDTIGWMPDAFWQQFTTRIRAKHPGFFMFGEAFDYDAGRIATHTLPSHGETSVLDFPMKQAMEEAFGRKQAGFERLAPSLHLTGGPYANPYDLATFYDNHDMPRMDASDTGFIDAHNWLFTARGIPVVYYGSEMGFMRGRPEHGGNRNYFGTEGIEAAKASPIRAALSRIAKVRAAAPALQRGLQLDVELAGNRAAFYRVYQHGDTQQIALVLLNKGDAPERFAIDKMLQAGRWTSALDGGVVEVAAGGKLEASVPAHGVQVYLLDAAATEPALVAALDVAMAGARLPR
;
A
#
# COMPACT_ATOMS: atom_id res chain seq x y z
N MET A 1 59.10 12.91 -35.26
CA MET A 1 59.80 12.44 -36.49
C MET A 1 59.95 10.91 -36.47
N ARG A 2 60.34 10.31 -37.61
CA ARG A 2 61.10 9.04 -37.86
C ARG A 2 61.49 8.15 -36.64
N ARG A 3 61.54 6.80 -36.68
CA ARG A 3 61.32 5.74 -37.72
C ARG A 3 61.20 4.34 -37.00
N ARG A 4 60.35 3.39 -37.45
CA ARG A 4 60.63 2.07 -38.16
C ARG A 4 61.55 1.06 -37.42
N GLN A 5 61.47 -0.29 -37.54
CA GLN A 5 60.89 -1.28 -38.49
C GLN A 5 60.02 -2.35 -37.75
N HIS A 6 59.01 -3.08 -38.28
CA HIS A 6 58.88 -4.06 -39.40
C HIS A 6 59.54 -5.45 -39.21
N ARG A 7 59.07 -6.62 -39.75
CA ARG A 7 57.75 -7.11 -40.30
C ARG A 7 57.93 -8.52 -40.96
N ALA A 8 57.07 -9.54 -40.72
CA ALA A 8 56.88 -10.74 -41.60
C ALA A 8 55.87 -11.79 -41.02
N ARG A 9 55.20 -12.71 -41.77
CA ARG A 9 54.62 -12.75 -43.15
C ARG A 9 53.87 -14.10 -43.40
N ARG A 10 52.69 -14.07 -44.06
CA ARG A 10 51.97 -15.10 -44.91
C ARG A 10 50.45 -14.78 -44.87
N ALA A 11 49.63 -14.51 -45.90
CA ALA A 11 49.62 -14.72 -47.38
C ALA A 11 49.12 -16.12 -47.84
N ASP A 12 48.28 -16.31 -48.89
CA ASP A 12 47.56 -15.40 -49.83
C ASP A 12 46.35 -16.12 -50.55
N PRO A 13 45.50 -15.47 -51.41
CA PRO A 13 44.07 -15.84 -51.58
C PRO A 13 43.54 -16.28 -52.99
N ARG A 14 42.21 -16.56 -53.12
CA ARG A 14 41.43 -16.65 -54.40
C ARG A 14 40.10 -15.84 -54.25
N HIS A 15 39.85 -14.73 -54.96
CA HIS A 15 39.31 -14.56 -56.34
C HIS A 15 37.80 -14.93 -56.50
N ARG A 16 36.95 -14.23 -57.28
CA ARG A 16 37.16 -13.31 -58.45
C ARG A 16 35.98 -12.30 -58.67
N ALA A 17 36.01 -11.52 -59.76
CA ALA A 17 34.96 -10.58 -60.24
C ALA A 17 34.75 -10.71 -61.79
N LEU A 18 34.00 -9.92 -62.60
CA LEU A 18 33.47 -8.52 -62.57
C LEU A 18 32.45 -8.34 -63.75
N ARG A 19 31.96 -7.11 -64.06
CA ARG A 19 31.31 -6.57 -65.32
C ARG A 19 29.75 -6.45 -65.36
N LEU A 20 29.07 -5.69 -66.26
CA LEU A 20 29.21 -4.30 -66.84
C LEU A 20 27.95 -3.86 -67.68
N LEU A 21 27.53 -2.59 -67.57
CA LEU A 21 26.90 -1.68 -68.59
C LEU A 21 25.59 -1.96 -69.41
N ARG A 22 24.55 -1.14 -69.12
CA ARG A 22 23.83 -0.14 -70.00
C ARG A 22 22.58 -0.48 -70.88
N ARG A 23 21.69 0.54 -70.95
CA ARG A 23 20.54 0.84 -71.89
C ARG A 23 19.20 0.15 -71.53
N ARG A 24 18.00 0.76 -71.74
CA ARG A 24 17.57 1.91 -72.60
C ARG A 24 16.33 2.66 -72.00
N ARG A 25 16.20 3.99 -72.21
CA ARG A 25 15.02 4.94 -72.21
C ARG A 25 13.72 4.59 -71.41
N GLY A 26 12.98 5.50 -70.74
CA GLY A 26 13.15 6.92 -70.35
C GLY A 26 12.25 7.96 -71.08
N ALA A 27 11.17 8.47 -70.42
CA ALA A 27 10.44 9.74 -70.71
C ALA A 27 9.34 10.08 -69.66
N ALA A 28 9.06 11.39 -69.44
CA ALA A 28 7.86 12.09 -68.90
C ALA A 28 7.04 11.54 -67.68
N GLY A 29 6.39 12.37 -66.84
CA GLY A 29 6.24 13.84 -66.81
C GLY A 29 5.55 14.34 -65.51
N ARG A 30 5.33 15.65 -65.39
CA ARG A 30 4.57 16.31 -64.28
C ARG A 30 3.38 17.08 -64.85
N ASP A 31 2.28 17.13 -64.11
CA ASP A 31 1.35 18.27 -63.95
C ASP A 31 0.52 18.02 -62.67
N ARG A 32 0.31 18.98 -61.76
CA ARG A 32 -0.71 20.07 -61.71
C ARG A 32 -2.15 19.53 -61.64
N LEU A 33 -3.08 20.05 -60.82
CA LEU A 33 -3.33 21.46 -60.42
C LEU A 33 -3.72 21.64 -58.93
N ASP A 34 -3.86 22.91 -58.54
CA ASP A 34 -4.26 23.41 -57.21
C ASP A 34 -5.79 23.44 -56.97
N GLY A 35 -6.17 23.55 -55.69
CA GLY A 35 -7.07 24.64 -55.27
C GLY A 35 -8.50 24.33 -54.80
N ALA A 36 -8.89 25.04 -53.73
CA ALA A 36 -10.26 25.33 -53.26
C ALA A 36 -11.15 24.15 -52.79
N ALA A 37 -12.25 24.38 -52.04
CA ALA A 37 -12.54 25.31 -50.94
C ALA A 37 -13.90 24.93 -50.29
N HIS A 38 -14.18 25.47 -49.11
CA HIS A 38 -15.47 25.49 -48.37
C HIS A 38 -16.78 25.09 -49.07
N ALA A 39 -17.61 24.29 -48.37
CA ALA A 39 -18.94 24.74 -47.92
C ALA A 39 -19.54 23.85 -46.81
N ARG A 40 -20.16 24.50 -45.81
CA ARG A 40 -21.13 23.89 -44.86
C ARG A 40 -22.56 24.06 -45.42
N VAL A 41 -23.49 23.19 -45.03
CA VAL A 41 -24.95 23.38 -44.75
C VAL A 41 -25.54 21.95 -44.63
N SER A 42 -26.26 21.47 -43.61
CA SER A 42 -27.11 22.00 -42.52
C SER A 42 -28.63 21.99 -42.81
N ALA A 43 -29.43 21.53 -41.83
CA ALA A 43 -30.88 21.25 -41.86
C ALA A 43 -31.35 20.18 -42.89
N GLY A 44 -32.47 19.45 -42.71
CA GLY A 44 -33.34 19.29 -41.53
C GLY A 44 -34.85 19.46 -41.81
N GLY A 45 -35.71 18.49 -41.43
CA GLY A 45 -37.16 18.72 -41.35
C GLY A 45 -38.13 17.58 -41.69
N HIS A 46 -38.67 16.93 -40.64
CA HIS A 46 -40.01 16.33 -40.50
C HIS A 46 -40.78 15.69 -41.69
N ARG A 47 -41.17 14.41 -41.51
CA ARG A 47 -42.60 14.04 -41.27
C ARG A 47 -42.74 12.66 -40.59
N ARG A 48 -43.97 12.13 -40.51
CA ARG A 48 -44.54 11.65 -39.23
C ARG A 48 -45.86 10.86 -39.42
N LEU A 49 -46.26 10.09 -38.39
CA LEU A 49 -47.50 9.28 -38.24
C LEU A 49 -47.49 7.94 -39.02
N GLY A 50 -47.99 6.81 -38.48
CA GLY A 50 -48.39 6.53 -37.08
C GLY A 50 -49.23 5.24 -36.87
N ARG A 51 -49.49 4.92 -35.58
CA ARG A 51 -50.45 3.95 -35.00
C ARG A 51 -50.09 2.43 -34.92
N SER A 52 -50.47 1.85 -33.79
CA SER A 52 -50.55 0.42 -33.38
C SER A 52 -52.04 0.08 -33.11
N PRO A 53 -52.47 -1.04 -32.44
CA PRO A 53 -51.81 -2.30 -32.03
C PRO A 53 -52.64 -3.58 -32.40
N CYS A 54 -52.27 -4.79 -31.93
CA CYS A 54 -53.14 -5.73 -31.17
C CYS A 54 -52.56 -7.15 -30.88
N THR A 55 -52.75 -7.60 -29.62
CA THR A 55 -53.04 -8.97 -29.09
C THR A 55 -52.52 -10.28 -29.74
N GLY A 56 -52.01 -11.23 -28.92
CA GLY A 56 -52.00 -12.66 -29.28
C GLY A 56 -51.19 -13.67 -28.42
N THR A 57 -51.82 -14.36 -27.47
CA THR A 57 -51.34 -15.62 -26.82
C THR A 57 -52.56 -16.57 -26.70
N PRO A 58 -52.48 -17.94 -26.70
CA PRO A 58 -51.55 -18.72 -25.84
C PRO A 58 -51.18 -20.19 -26.20
N ARG A 59 -50.30 -20.79 -25.37
CA ARG A 59 -50.28 -22.21 -24.87
C ARG A 59 -50.10 -23.45 -25.82
N ARG A 60 -48.99 -24.16 -25.54
CA ARG A 60 -48.86 -25.62 -25.17
C ARG A 60 -48.69 -26.77 -26.21
N ARG A 61 -47.77 -27.69 -25.81
CA ARG A 61 -47.70 -29.18 -25.96
C ARG A 61 -46.86 -29.85 -27.09
N ARG A 62 -45.66 -30.30 -26.68
CA ARG A 62 -45.06 -31.67 -26.76
C ARG A 62 -45.08 -32.49 -28.08
N ARG A 63 -43.83 -32.84 -28.50
CA ARG A 63 -43.31 -34.17 -28.97
C ARG A 63 -43.74 -34.76 -30.34
N ALA A 64 -42.71 -35.02 -31.16
CA ALA A 64 -42.38 -36.29 -31.86
C ALA A 64 -43.33 -36.88 -32.95
N ALA A 65 -42.86 -37.55 -34.02
CA ALA A 65 -41.51 -37.67 -34.59
C ALA A 65 -41.48 -38.36 -36.00
N ALA A 66 -40.40 -38.10 -36.74
CA ALA A 66 -39.61 -39.01 -37.61
C ALA A 66 -40.19 -39.73 -38.85
N ARG A 67 -39.50 -39.51 -40.00
CA ARG A 67 -39.00 -40.47 -41.02
C ARG A 67 -38.13 -39.68 -42.03
N ALA A 68 -37.16 -40.19 -42.82
CA ALA A 68 -36.59 -41.52 -43.11
C ALA A 68 -35.16 -41.32 -43.75
N VAL A 69 -34.26 -42.28 -44.10
CA VAL A 69 -34.09 -43.72 -43.79
C VAL A 69 -32.65 -44.21 -44.19
N ARG A 70 -31.90 -44.86 -43.26
CA ARG A 70 -30.80 -45.88 -43.48
C ARG A 70 -29.54 -45.48 -44.32
N HIS A 71 -28.43 -46.24 -44.43
CA HIS A 71 -27.83 -47.47 -43.82
C HIS A 71 -26.38 -47.11 -43.37
N GLY A 72 -25.57 -47.86 -42.60
CA GLY A 72 -25.65 -49.21 -42.00
C GLY A 72 -24.66 -49.38 -40.81
N HIS A 73 -24.39 -50.62 -40.35
CA HIS A 73 -23.77 -50.96 -39.05
C HIS A 73 -22.94 -52.29 -39.20
N PRO A 74 -22.44 -53.06 -38.18
CA PRO A 74 -22.54 -52.94 -36.70
C PRO A 74 -21.33 -53.39 -35.79
N ARG A 75 -21.30 -52.85 -34.54
CA ARG A 75 -20.99 -53.52 -33.22
C ARG A 75 -19.58 -54.14 -32.94
N GLY A 76 -19.18 -54.37 -31.68
CA GLY A 76 -19.85 -54.17 -30.37
C GLY A 76 -18.94 -54.36 -29.12
N ARG A 77 -19.51 -54.27 -27.90
CA ARG A 77 -18.82 -54.42 -26.59
C ARG A 77 -19.40 -55.58 -25.76
N ALA A 78 -18.60 -56.20 -24.88
CA ALA A 78 -18.80 -56.28 -23.41
C ALA A 78 -18.45 -57.64 -22.73
N ALA A 79 -17.78 -57.52 -21.56
CA ALA A 79 -17.86 -58.34 -20.33
C ALA A 79 -17.61 -59.87 -20.32
N GLY A 80 -16.81 -60.32 -19.34
CA GLY A 80 -17.01 -61.60 -18.64
C GLY A 80 -15.80 -62.54 -18.49
N GLY A 81 -15.72 -63.25 -17.35
CA GLY A 81 -14.91 -64.47 -17.16
C GLY A 81 -13.46 -64.27 -16.72
N GLY A 82 -12.98 -65.11 -15.80
CA GLY A 82 -11.58 -65.10 -15.33
C GLY A 82 -11.01 -66.51 -15.15
N GLY A 83 -9.76 -66.58 -14.66
CA GLY A 83 -9.08 -67.83 -14.27
C GLY A 83 -8.27 -68.49 -15.39
N GLY A 84 -6.94 -68.62 -15.20
CA GLY A 84 -6.05 -69.23 -16.20
C GLY A 84 -4.54 -69.11 -15.92
N ARG A 85 -4.04 -69.93 -14.98
CA ARG A 85 -2.60 -70.28 -14.80
C ARG A 85 -2.43 -71.75 -15.24
N PRO A 86 -1.21 -72.33 -15.41
CA PRO A 86 0.16 -71.77 -15.42
C PRO A 86 1.06 -72.38 -16.55
N ARG A 87 2.41 -72.32 -16.38
CA ARG A 87 3.50 -73.13 -17.02
C ARG A 87 3.96 -72.71 -18.43
N ALA A 88 5.21 -72.99 -18.87
CA ALA A 88 6.50 -73.22 -18.17
C ALA A 88 7.68 -73.21 -19.17
N GLY A 89 8.93 -73.08 -18.68
CA GLY A 89 10.20 -73.07 -19.45
C GLY A 89 11.05 -71.88 -19.01
N GLN A 90 12.18 -72.01 -18.32
CA GLN A 90 13.46 -72.70 -18.64
C GLN A 90 14.20 -72.06 -19.83
N GLY A 91 15.50 -71.75 -19.77
CA GLY A 91 16.50 -72.01 -18.72
C GLY A 91 17.49 -70.85 -18.52
N ALA A 92 18.49 -71.03 -17.67
CA ALA A 92 19.44 -69.99 -17.25
C ALA A 92 20.90 -70.42 -17.44
N VAL A 93 21.79 -69.46 -17.75
CA VAL A 93 23.24 -69.59 -17.56
C VAL A 93 23.86 -68.28 -17.06
N HIS A 94 24.62 -68.38 -15.98
CA HIS A 94 25.61 -67.44 -15.44
C HIS A 94 26.83 -68.32 -15.08
N PRO A 95 28.11 -67.86 -15.12
CA PRO A 95 28.62 -67.06 -13.99
C PRO A 95 29.90 -66.17 -14.17
N ARG A 96 30.03 -65.18 -13.27
CA ARG A 96 31.24 -64.75 -12.51
C ARG A 96 32.64 -64.72 -13.17
N ARG A 97 33.33 -63.57 -13.08
CA ARG A 97 34.54 -63.38 -12.22
C ARG A 97 34.90 -61.89 -12.01
N ALA A 98 35.95 -61.61 -11.24
CA ALA A 98 36.00 -60.45 -10.33
C ALA A 98 37.41 -59.92 -9.99
N VAL A 99 37.44 -58.81 -9.22
CA VAL A 99 38.56 -58.19 -8.48
C VAL A 99 39.52 -57.28 -9.25
N GLY A 100 39.72 -56.07 -8.73
CA GLY A 100 40.80 -55.14 -9.07
C GLY A 100 40.88 -53.96 -8.08
N ARG A 101 42.03 -53.76 -7.43
CA ARG A 101 42.34 -52.61 -6.55
C ARG A 101 43.64 -51.96 -7.03
N LEU A 102 43.75 -50.62 -7.00
CA LEU A 102 45.04 -49.91 -6.86
C LEU A 102 44.87 -48.45 -6.42
N ARG A 103 45.96 -47.86 -5.89
CA ARG A 103 46.11 -46.47 -5.41
C ARG A 103 47.59 -46.05 -5.57
N PRO A 104 47.85 -44.77 -5.82
CA PRO A 104 48.82 -43.98 -5.02
C PRO A 104 48.14 -42.70 -4.48
N ARG A 105 48.39 -42.15 -3.27
CA ARG A 105 49.63 -41.72 -2.55
C ARG A 105 50.32 -40.52 -3.25
N LEU A 106 50.16 -39.28 -2.74
CA LEU A 106 50.75 -38.62 -1.54
C LEU A 106 52.10 -37.93 -1.83
N PRO A 107 52.40 -36.73 -1.25
CA PRO A 107 53.15 -36.71 0.03
C PRO A 107 53.02 -35.46 0.97
N ARG A 108 53.24 -35.72 2.29
CA ARG A 108 53.94 -34.87 3.32
C ARG A 108 53.28 -33.55 3.83
N ALA A 109 53.52 -33.06 5.07
CA ALA A 109 54.33 -33.56 6.21
C ALA A 109 53.96 -32.98 7.63
N HIS A 110 54.20 -33.81 8.67
CA HIS A 110 54.67 -33.58 10.06
C HIS A 110 54.34 -32.33 10.94
N LEU A 111 53.62 -32.57 12.08
CA LEU A 111 54.08 -32.60 13.52
C LEU A 111 54.98 -31.48 14.14
N PRO A 112 55.11 -31.31 15.50
CA PRO A 112 54.27 -31.72 16.67
C PRO A 112 54.18 -30.71 17.88
N ALA A 113 53.51 -31.14 18.98
CA ALA A 113 53.74 -30.77 20.42
C ALA A 113 53.21 -29.39 20.94
N ARG A 114 53.07 -29.11 22.27
CA ARG A 114 53.36 -29.83 23.55
C ARG A 114 52.41 -29.41 24.71
N ARG A 115 52.55 -29.99 25.92
CA ARG A 115 51.73 -29.75 27.15
C ARG A 115 52.38 -28.78 28.16
N GLN A 116 51.53 -28.03 28.91
CA GLN A 116 51.65 -27.64 30.35
C GLN A 116 50.22 -27.19 30.79
N ARG A 117 49.56 -27.53 31.91
CA ARG A 117 49.84 -27.78 33.36
C ARG A 117 50.01 -26.52 34.24
N LEU A 118 48.93 -26.24 35.00
CA LEU A 118 48.85 -25.82 36.42
C LEU A 118 49.70 -24.64 36.92
N HIS A 119 49.03 -23.64 37.52
CA HIS A 119 49.32 -23.16 38.89
C HIS A 119 48.07 -22.51 39.51
N ALA A 120 48.07 -22.24 40.82
CA ALA A 120 46.90 -21.76 41.56
C ALA A 120 47.26 -20.91 42.79
N HIS A 121 46.29 -20.07 43.22
CA HIS A 121 46.25 -19.35 44.51
C HIS A 121 47.27 -18.19 44.70
N PRO A 122 47.07 -17.26 45.69
CA PRO A 122 46.18 -17.36 46.86
C PRO A 122 45.20 -16.21 47.17
N ARG A 123 44.14 -16.59 47.91
CA ARG A 123 43.49 -15.93 49.06
C ARG A 123 43.55 -14.38 49.17
N ARG A 124 42.37 -13.78 49.40
CA ARG A 124 42.02 -13.25 50.75
C ARG A 124 40.50 -13.28 50.99
N ARG A 125 40.11 -13.49 52.25
CA ARG A 125 38.74 -13.27 52.77
C ARG A 125 38.76 -12.01 53.62
N ALA A 126 37.64 -11.28 53.63
CA ALA A 126 37.22 -10.45 54.75
C ALA A 126 35.76 -10.81 55.08
N ARG A 127 35.36 -10.73 56.36
CA ARG A 127 34.03 -11.13 56.84
C ARG A 127 33.79 -10.51 58.21
N HIS A 128 32.54 -10.10 58.49
CA HIS A 128 32.06 -9.52 59.77
C HIS A 128 32.69 -8.14 60.09
N ALA A 129 32.06 -7.23 60.83
CA ALA A 129 30.72 -7.11 61.44
C ALA A 129 30.53 -5.60 61.81
N ALA A 130 29.39 -5.06 62.26
CA ALA A 130 27.96 -5.38 62.19
C ALA A 130 27.19 -4.09 62.57
N GLY A 131 25.87 -4.05 62.41
CA GLY A 131 25.04 -2.90 62.84
C GLY A 131 23.57 -3.11 62.48
N ASP A 132 22.72 -3.28 63.48
CA ASP A 132 21.32 -3.68 63.29
C ASP A 132 20.37 -2.52 62.96
N GLY A 133 19.33 -2.83 62.19
CA GLY A 133 18.23 -1.93 61.84
C GLY A 133 16.96 -2.71 61.51
N THR A 134 16.04 -2.77 62.46
CA THR A 134 14.85 -3.63 62.44
C THR A 134 13.90 -3.38 61.26
N ALA A 135 13.51 -4.44 60.55
CA ALA A 135 12.47 -4.39 59.52
C ALA A 135 11.19 -5.12 59.95
N GLY A 136 10.13 -4.36 60.26
CA GLY A 136 8.78 -4.88 60.49
C GLY A 136 8.09 -5.31 59.18
N GLY A 137 7.20 -6.30 59.25
CA GLY A 137 6.54 -6.88 58.07
C GLY A 137 5.29 -6.14 57.61
N GLY A 138 4.98 -6.24 56.31
CA GLY A 138 3.70 -5.84 55.71
C GLY A 138 3.09 -7.01 54.92
N ALA A 139 1.79 -7.27 55.10
CA ALA A 139 1.08 -8.39 54.49
C ALA A 139 0.32 -7.98 53.22
N ILE A 140 0.24 -8.88 52.23
CA ILE A 140 -0.59 -8.70 51.04
C ILE A 140 -2.04 -9.08 51.38
N LEU A 141 -2.96 -8.13 51.27
CA LEU A 141 -4.39 -8.36 51.45
C LEU A 141 -5.01 -8.99 50.19
N LEU A 142 -5.76 -10.07 50.36
CA LEU A 142 -6.50 -10.76 49.30
C LEU A 142 -8.00 -10.48 49.48
N VAL A 143 -8.63 -9.86 48.48
CA VAL A 143 -10.09 -9.68 48.42
C VAL A 143 -10.62 -10.45 47.20
N VAL A 144 -11.68 -11.24 47.39
CA VAL A 144 -12.26 -12.09 46.35
C VAL A 144 -13.79 -12.07 46.45
N ARG A 145 -14.45 -11.54 45.42
CA ARG A 145 -15.82 -11.86 44.94
C ARG A 145 -16.17 -10.87 43.81
N ALA A 146 -17.12 -11.13 42.92
CA ALA A 146 -17.50 -12.37 42.24
C ALA A 146 -18.52 -12.00 41.14
N VAL A 147 -18.32 -12.49 39.91
CA VAL A 147 -19.38 -12.60 38.90
C VAL A 147 -19.37 -14.04 38.42
N ARG A 148 -20.56 -14.61 38.19
CA ARG A 148 -20.75 -15.94 37.63
C ARG A 148 -21.39 -15.83 36.25
N ASP A 149 -21.30 -16.93 35.52
CA ASP A 149 -22.16 -17.33 34.42
C ASP A 149 -22.11 -16.45 33.15
N VAL A 150 -21.51 -17.03 32.11
CA VAL A 150 -21.68 -16.64 30.70
C VAL A 150 -22.03 -17.92 29.95
N ASP A 151 -23.30 -18.09 29.62
CA ASP A 151 -23.76 -19.23 28.82
C ASP A 151 -23.35 -19.05 27.36
N LEU A 152 -22.71 -20.08 26.80
CA LEU A 152 -22.36 -20.14 25.38
C LEU A 152 -23.34 -21.03 24.63
N TYR A 153 -24.38 -20.40 24.06
CA TYR A 153 -25.21 -21.05 23.04
C TYR A 153 -24.35 -21.39 21.81
N HIS A 154 -24.41 -22.64 21.36
CA HIS A 154 -23.64 -23.08 20.19
C HIS A 154 -24.49 -23.92 19.23
N GLY A 155 -24.90 -23.30 18.12
CA GLY A 155 -25.74 -23.89 17.08
C GLY A 155 -24.98 -24.74 16.08
N GLY A 156 -24.74 -26.01 16.41
CA GLY A 156 -24.67 -27.15 15.46
C GLY A 156 -23.61 -27.17 14.36
N GLY A 157 -22.60 -28.05 14.49
CA GLY A 157 -21.89 -28.66 13.35
C GLY A 157 -20.40 -28.95 13.58
N GLY A 158 -19.98 -30.22 13.43
CA GLY A 158 -18.54 -30.59 13.35
C GLY A 158 -17.97 -31.41 14.53
N GLY A 159 -18.43 -32.66 14.69
CA GLY A 159 -18.15 -33.50 15.88
C GLY A 159 -16.73 -34.03 16.11
N ASP A 160 -15.69 -33.54 15.41
CA ASP A 160 -14.33 -34.11 15.49
C ASP A 160 -13.25 -33.25 16.16
N ALA A 161 -13.43 -31.92 16.22
CA ALA A 161 -12.49 -31.01 16.89
C ALA A 161 -12.26 -31.36 18.39
N PHE A 162 -13.26 -31.99 19.03
CA PHE A 162 -13.23 -32.32 20.46
C PHE A 162 -12.28 -33.47 20.83
N ARG A 163 -11.80 -34.27 19.86
CA ARG A 163 -10.88 -35.39 20.16
C ARG A 163 -9.44 -34.93 20.43
N GLN A 164 -8.92 -33.92 19.71
CA GLN A 164 -7.54 -33.45 19.86
C GLN A 164 -7.29 -32.69 21.19
N HIS A 165 -8.26 -31.89 21.64
CA HIS A 165 -8.10 -31.04 22.83
C HIS A 165 -8.03 -31.77 24.18
N ARG A 166 -8.29 -33.09 24.20
CA ARG A 166 -8.25 -33.92 25.43
C ARG A 166 -6.86 -34.01 26.06
N SER A 167 -5.78 -33.81 25.29
CA SER A 167 -4.40 -33.75 25.80
C SER A 167 -4.04 -32.39 26.42
N HIS A 168 -4.70 -31.31 25.98
CA HIS A 168 -4.45 -29.95 26.46
C HIS A 168 -5.18 -29.71 27.78
N LEU A 169 -6.45 -30.13 27.88
CA LEU A 169 -7.24 -30.09 29.12
C LEU A 169 -6.58 -30.89 30.26
N ARG A 170 -6.02 -32.08 29.98
CA ARG A 170 -5.25 -32.84 30.99
C ARG A 170 -4.00 -32.10 31.47
N ARG A 171 -3.28 -31.40 30.58
CA ARG A 171 -2.09 -30.59 30.96
C ARG A 171 -2.48 -29.37 31.80
N LEU A 172 -3.60 -28.71 31.50
CA LEU A 172 -4.14 -27.62 32.32
C LEU A 172 -4.64 -28.10 33.69
N GLN A 173 -5.26 -29.29 33.77
CA GLN A 173 -5.61 -29.91 35.04
C GLN A 173 -4.37 -30.26 35.87
N LEU A 174 -3.33 -30.89 35.28
CA LEU A 174 -2.07 -31.17 35.99
C LEU A 174 -1.40 -29.88 36.50
N ARG A 175 -1.33 -28.80 35.71
CA ARG A 175 -0.78 -27.52 36.16
C ARG A 175 -1.59 -26.92 37.33
N ARG A 176 -2.93 -27.00 37.29
CA ARG A 176 -3.81 -26.61 38.42
C ARG A 176 -3.61 -27.48 39.66
N GLU A 177 -3.38 -28.79 39.51
CA GLU A 177 -3.09 -29.67 40.65
C GLU A 177 -1.71 -29.42 41.25
N LEU A 178 -0.67 -29.21 40.43
CA LEU A 178 0.68 -28.87 40.90
C LEU A 178 0.68 -27.56 41.69
N GLY A 179 -0.02 -26.52 41.22
CA GLY A 179 -0.24 -25.29 42.00
C GLY A 179 -0.94 -25.55 43.33
N ARG A 180 -2.02 -26.36 43.33
CA ARG A 180 -2.74 -26.79 44.54
C ARG A 180 -1.92 -27.71 45.48
N ARG A 181 -0.82 -28.31 45.01
CA ARG A 181 0.14 -29.06 45.84
C ARG A 181 1.22 -28.14 46.40
N ALA A 182 1.73 -27.18 45.63
CA ALA A 182 2.70 -26.18 46.09
C ALA A 182 2.15 -25.33 47.24
N VAL A 183 0.94 -24.77 47.09
CA VAL A 183 0.25 -24.00 48.14
C VAL A 183 0.03 -24.85 49.40
N ARG A 184 -0.37 -26.12 49.26
CA ARG A 184 -0.57 -27.02 50.40
C ARG A 184 0.74 -27.48 51.07
N ARG A 185 1.88 -27.48 50.36
CA ARG A 185 3.20 -27.72 50.96
C ARG A 185 3.66 -26.52 51.79
N LEU A 186 3.48 -25.30 51.28
CA LEU A 186 3.74 -24.05 52.01
C LEU A 186 2.84 -23.90 53.26
N GLN A 187 1.57 -24.27 53.17
CA GLN A 187 0.64 -24.23 54.31
C GLN A 187 0.94 -25.30 55.38
N ARG A 188 1.44 -26.48 55.00
CA ARG A 188 1.83 -27.54 55.97
C ARG A 188 3.13 -27.23 56.70
N LEU A 189 4.09 -26.58 56.06
CA LEU A 189 5.33 -26.13 56.71
C LEU A 189 5.12 -25.04 57.78
N ARG A 190 3.91 -24.46 57.88
CA ARG A 190 3.55 -23.42 58.86
C ARG A 190 2.69 -23.92 60.03
N ARG A 191 2.47 -25.24 60.16
CA ARG A 191 1.71 -25.90 61.24
C ARG A 191 2.31 -27.26 61.64
N ALA A 192 3.63 -27.28 61.85
CA ALA A 192 4.38 -28.49 62.23
C ALA A 192 5.30 -28.28 63.46
N GLY A 193 4.76 -27.61 64.49
CA GLY A 193 5.19 -27.80 65.87
C GLY A 193 4.04 -28.51 66.60
N GLY A 194 4.27 -29.74 67.06
CA GLY A 194 3.21 -30.60 67.62
C GLY A 194 3.33 -32.05 67.16
N HIS A 195 3.42 -32.98 68.10
CA HIS A 195 3.77 -34.40 67.90
C HIS A 195 2.60 -35.33 67.49
N ARG A 196 3.00 -36.55 67.05
CA ARG A 196 2.29 -37.86 67.07
C ARG A 196 1.41 -38.25 65.85
N ASN A 197 1.06 -39.54 65.86
CA ASN A 197 0.75 -40.49 64.76
C ASN A 197 -0.12 -41.63 65.38
N PRO A 198 -0.64 -42.69 64.69
CA PRO A 198 -0.73 -43.01 63.25
C PRO A 198 -2.16 -43.51 62.81
N VAL A 199 -2.25 -44.24 61.67
CA VAL A 199 -3.34 -45.17 61.21
C VAL A 199 -4.53 -44.56 60.41
N ASP A 200 -5.31 -45.34 59.65
CA ASP A 200 -5.10 -45.83 58.25
C ASP A 200 -6.42 -46.39 57.62
N GLY A 201 -6.37 -46.97 56.40
CA GLY A 201 -7.43 -47.86 55.83
C GLY A 201 -7.88 -47.62 54.37
N ALA A 202 -8.28 -48.69 53.66
CA ALA A 202 -8.80 -48.73 52.25
C ALA A 202 -9.60 -50.07 52.01
N PRO A 203 -10.07 -50.53 50.81
CA PRO A 203 -10.02 -50.01 49.42
C PRO A 203 -11.24 -50.30 48.44
N LEU A 204 -11.16 -49.83 47.17
CA LEU A 204 -11.54 -50.46 45.86
C LEU A 204 -12.99 -50.88 45.36
N ARG A 205 -13.48 -50.15 44.31
CA ARG A 205 -13.84 -50.60 42.90
C ARG A 205 -15.27 -51.16 42.47
N PRO A 206 -15.62 -51.43 41.16
CA PRO A 206 -16.84 -50.87 40.51
C PRO A 206 -17.74 -51.79 39.59
N ALA A 207 -18.70 -51.20 38.83
CA ALA A 207 -19.75 -51.86 38.00
C ALA A 207 -19.74 -51.55 36.45
N ARG A 208 -20.89 -51.62 35.73
CA ARG A 208 -21.06 -51.79 34.24
C ARG A 208 -22.18 -50.96 33.53
N GLN A 209 -22.42 -51.22 32.22
CA GLN A 209 -23.36 -50.64 31.22
C GLN A 209 -23.75 -51.74 30.18
N PRO A 210 -24.55 -51.56 29.07
CA PRO A 210 -25.50 -50.52 28.58
C PRO A 210 -26.92 -51.16 28.36
N PRO A 211 -27.72 -51.15 27.23
CA PRO A 211 -27.93 -50.28 26.01
C PRO A 211 -29.46 -50.05 25.63
N VAL A 212 -29.79 -49.73 24.33
CA VAL A 212 -31.11 -49.93 23.60
C VAL A 212 -32.28 -48.92 23.86
N GLN A 213 -33.24 -48.56 22.95
CA GLN A 213 -33.30 -48.32 21.47
C GLN A 213 -34.57 -47.50 21.00
N ARG A 214 -34.45 -46.78 19.86
CA ARG A 214 -35.41 -46.49 18.74
C ARG A 214 -36.84 -45.84 18.88
N ARG A 215 -36.99 -44.73 18.10
CA ARG A 215 -37.94 -44.45 16.95
C ARG A 215 -39.11 -43.43 17.04
N ALA A 216 -39.15 -42.56 16.02
CA ALA A 216 -40.30 -41.95 15.29
C ALA A 216 -41.10 -40.76 15.89
N GLY A 217 -41.58 -39.87 14.99
CA GLY A 217 -42.41 -38.68 15.27
C GLY A 217 -42.50 -37.72 14.05
N ARG A 218 -43.54 -36.87 13.92
CA ARG A 218 -43.79 -35.99 12.75
C ARG A 218 -44.73 -34.80 13.08
N ALA A 219 -44.72 -33.75 12.24
CA ALA A 219 -45.63 -32.57 12.22
C ALA A 219 -45.49 -31.55 13.39
N GLY A 220 -45.92 -30.29 13.25
CA GLY A 220 -46.33 -29.54 12.05
C GLY A 220 -47.28 -28.33 12.31
N ALA A 221 -47.40 -27.45 11.30
CA ALA A 221 -48.31 -26.28 11.20
C ALA A 221 -48.03 -25.03 12.07
N ALA A 222 -48.63 -23.90 11.66
CA ALA A 222 -48.57 -22.56 12.25
C ALA A 222 -49.86 -21.77 11.91
N VAL A 223 -50.22 -20.76 12.70
CA VAL A 223 -51.35 -19.81 12.50
C VAL A 223 -50.93 -18.42 13.03
N ASP A 224 -51.62 -17.36 12.60
CA ASP A 224 -51.30 -15.92 12.75
C ASP A 224 -52.32 -15.18 13.69
N ASP A 225 -52.38 -13.84 13.60
CA ASP A 225 -53.44 -12.88 14.01
C ASP A 225 -53.23 -12.00 15.29
N GLY A 226 -52.83 -10.73 15.09
CA GLY A 226 -53.82 -9.63 15.03
C GLY A 226 -54.04 -8.61 16.20
N ASP A 227 -53.53 -7.38 16.02
CA ASP A 227 -54.18 -6.06 16.33
C ASP A 227 -54.27 -5.56 17.84
N PRO A 228 -54.75 -4.31 18.18
CA PRO A 228 -53.80 -3.19 18.46
C PRO A 228 -54.15 -2.12 19.56
N ARG A 229 -53.24 -1.11 19.71
CA ARG A 229 -53.46 0.32 20.16
C ARG A 229 -53.81 0.59 21.66
N PRO A 230 -53.71 1.85 22.20
CA PRO A 230 -52.78 2.98 21.95
C PRO A 230 -52.32 3.76 23.24
N ALA A 231 -51.79 5.01 23.09
CA ALA A 231 -51.54 6.09 24.08
C ALA A 231 -50.25 6.01 24.95
N LEU A 232 -49.61 7.10 25.43
CA LEU A 232 -49.81 8.57 25.33
C LEU A 232 -48.43 9.31 25.26
N ALA A 233 -48.36 10.64 25.08
CA ALA A 233 -47.11 11.39 24.80
C ALA A 233 -47.00 12.83 25.38
N ALA A 234 -45.80 13.44 25.25
CA ALA A 234 -45.40 14.85 25.54
C ALA A 234 -45.30 15.26 27.04
N ALA A 235 -44.65 16.36 27.47
CA ALA A 235 -43.90 17.46 26.81
C ALA A 235 -42.77 17.98 27.78
N VAL A 236 -41.53 18.35 27.37
CA VAL A 236 -41.01 19.61 26.76
C VAL A 236 -40.37 20.62 27.76
N ASP A 237 -39.12 20.99 27.45
CA ASP A 237 -38.25 22.12 27.88
C ASP A 237 -37.76 22.28 29.35
N GLY A 238 -36.59 22.92 29.54
CA GLY A 238 -36.08 23.20 30.90
C GLY A 238 -34.57 23.41 31.16
N GLY A 239 -33.75 23.93 30.24
CA GLY A 239 -32.52 24.65 30.64
C GLY A 239 -31.14 23.95 30.53
N ARG A 240 -30.10 24.79 30.69
CA ARG A 240 -28.69 24.59 30.27
C ARG A 240 -27.92 23.60 31.16
N GLY A 241 -27.12 22.70 30.57
CA GLY A 241 -26.12 21.94 31.32
C GLY A 241 -25.17 21.10 30.44
N LEU A 242 -23.86 21.24 30.65
CA LEU A 242 -22.85 20.36 30.04
C LEU A 242 -22.98 18.93 30.58
N ARG A 243 -22.79 17.93 29.72
CA ARG A 243 -22.37 16.58 30.13
C ARG A 243 -21.11 16.16 29.36
N LEU A 244 -19.97 16.25 30.05
CA LEU A 244 -18.73 15.62 29.63
C LEU A 244 -18.89 14.10 29.72
N GLY A 245 -18.94 13.43 28.57
CA GLY A 245 -18.94 11.96 28.49
C GLY A 245 -17.56 11.38 28.77
N VAL A 246 -17.14 11.35 30.03
CA VAL A 246 -15.92 10.64 30.46
C VAL A 246 -16.27 9.19 30.80
N ASP A 247 -15.69 8.25 30.05
CA ASP A 247 -15.79 6.82 30.35
C ASP A 247 -15.17 6.50 31.74
N PRO A 248 -15.92 5.86 32.67
CA PRO A 248 -15.38 5.42 33.95
C PRO A 248 -14.12 4.54 33.84
N LEU A 249 -13.96 3.76 32.76
CA LEU A 249 -12.76 2.95 32.51
C LEU A 249 -11.54 3.79 32.10
N ALA A 250 -11.75 4.94 31.45
CA ALA A 250 -10.68 5.90 31.17
C ALA A 250 -10.16 6.55 32.45
N ALA A 251 -11.07 6.99 33.33
CA ALA A 251 -10.72 7.54 34.65
C ALA A 251 -9.94 6.53 35.52
N LEU A 252 -10.34 5.25 35.50
CA LEU A 252 -9.63 4.19 36.23
C LEU A 252 -8.24 3.89 35.66
N ARG A 253 -8.04 4.03 34.35
CA ARG A 253 -6.73 3.81 33.70
C ARG A 253 -5.71 4.90 34.06
N ASP A 254 -6.12 6.16 34.14
CA ASP A 254 -5.20 7.27 34.45
C ASP A 254 -4.74 7.24 35.92
N ALA A 255 -5.64 6.85 36.84
CA ALA A 255 -5.34 6.67 38.26
C ALA A 255 -4.24 5.61 38.54
N VAL A 256 -4.10 4.60 37.68
CA VAL A 256 -3.15 3.49 37.87
C VAL A 256 -1.78 3.75 37.21
N ARG A 257 -1.66 4.73 36.30
CA ARG A 257 -0.40 5.01 35.56
C ARG A 257 0.52 6.04 36.19
N ARG A 258 0.07 6.85 37.16
CA ARG A 258 0.89 7.89 37.80
C ARG A 258 1.76 7.33 38.94
N ARG A 259 2.95 6.82 38.61
CA ARG A 259 4.07 6.80 39.58
C ARG A 259 4.46 8.24 39.89
N ALA A 260 4.16 8.73 41.10
CA ALA A 260 4.69 9.99 41.58
C ALA A 260 6.23 9.93 41.62
N ARG A 261 6.90 10.93 41.02
CA ARG A 261 8.32 11.19 41.30
C ARG A 261 8.43 11.78 42.71
N ARG A 262 9.48 11.39 43.44
CA ARG A 262 9.83 12.01 44.73
C ARG A 262 10.81 13.13 44.47
N GLU A 263 10.30 14.35 44.41
CA GLU A 263 11.05 15.58 44.62
C GLU A 263 10.36 16.30 45.81
N ASP A 264 11.18 16.74 46.77
CA ASP A 264 10.87 17.73 47.83
C ASP A 264 9.72 17.49 48.83
N GLY A 265 9.51 16.23 49.20
CA GLY A 265 9.27 15.83 50.61
C GLY A 265 7.90 16.10 51.26
N HIS A 266 7.07 17.01 50.75
CA HIS A 266 5.77 17.35 51.34
C HIS A 266 4.58 17.11 50.41
N LEU A 267 3.41 16.84 50.99
CA LEU A 267 2.16 16.55 50.27
C LEU A 267 1.06 17.51 50.74
N HIS A 268 0.78 18.54 49.93
CA HIS A 268 -0.43 19.35 50.07
C HIS A 268 -1.34 19.09 48.87
N GLY A 269 -2.58 18.68 49.12
CA GLY A 269 -3.60 18.49 48.09
C GLY A 269 -4.84 19.32 48.42
N HIS A 270 -5.24 20.19 47.50
CA HIS A 270 -6.52 20.88 47.53
C HIS A 270 -7.12 20.97 46.13
N LEU A 271 -8.46 21.03 46.08
CA LEU A 271 -9.25 21.05 44.85
C LEU A 271 -10.37 22.08 45.05
N GLN A 272 -10.38 23.17 44.28
CA GLN A 272 -11.46 24.17 44.36
C GLN A 272 -11.61 25.04 43.09
N PHE A 273 -12.76 24.85 42.44
CA PHE A 273 -13.69 25.79 41.77
C PHE A 273 -13.24 26.95 40.84
N LEU A 274 -14.19 27.30 39.97
CA LEU A 274 -14.11 28.31 38.91
C LEU A 274 -14.12 29.76 39.44
N HIS A 275 -13.56 30.68 38.64
CA HIS A 275 -14.33 31.85 38.22
C HIS A 275 -14.03 32.27 36.77
N ARG A 276 -14.71 33.30 36.29
CA ARG A 276 -14.90 33.66 34.88
C ARG A 276 -14.54 35.13 34.58
N ASP A 277 -14.17 35.37 33.32
CA ASP A 277 -14.17 36.64 32.54
C ASP A 277 -13.04 37.69 32.71
N SER A 278 -12.47 38.04 31.53
CA SER A 278 -12.18 39.39 31.02
C SER A 278 -10.89 40.18 31.31
N ALA A 279 -10.22 40.50 30.20
CA ALA A 279 -9.66 41.80 29.77
C ALA A 279 -8.16 42.16 29.95
N ALA A 280 -7.60 42.59 28.80
CA ALA A 280 -6.56 43.61 28.57
C ALA A 280 -5.19 43.54 29.29
N GLY A 281 -4.12 43.36 28.48
CA GLY A 281 -2.73 43.61 28.90
C GLY A 281 -1.75 43.73 27.72
N ARG A 282 -1.37 44.96 27.34
CA ARG A 282 -0.29 45.20 26.34
C ARG A 282 1.09 44.94 26.96
N ARG A 283 2.05 44.38 26.20
CA ARG A 283 3.47 44.81 26.20
C ARG A 283 4.33 44.16 25.10
N GLN A 284 5.02 45.02 24.37
CA GLN A 284 6.32 44.84 23.70
C GLN A 284 7.22 46.00 24.19
N PRO A 285 8.53 46.08 23.87
CA PRO A 285 9.55 45.03 23.96
C PRO A 285 10.84 45.54 24.66
N ALA A 286 11.76 44.63 24.99
CA ALA A 286 13.19 44.90 25.26
C ALA A 286 13.96 43.56 25.11
N GLY A 287 15.26 43.50 24.82
CA GLY A 287 16.24 44.54 24.48
C GLY A 287 17.63 43.89 24.30
N LEU A 288 18.46 44.38 23.37
CA LEU A 288 19.82 43.85 23.11
C LEU A 288 20.79 44.23 24.26
N PRO A 289 21.88 43.47 24.47
CA PRO A 289 23.11 43.68 23.68
C PRO A 289 23.74 42.38 23.14
N ALA A 290 24.79 42.54 22.32
CA ALA A 290 25.63 41.46 21.81
C ALA A 290 27.12 41.78 22.08
N GLU A 291 27.96 40.76 22.22
CA GLU A 291 29.42 40.89 22.21
C GLU A 291 30.08 39.80 21.36
N ASN A 292 31.27 40.09 20.81
CA ASN A 292 32.03 39.22 19.92
C ASN A 292 33.50 39.68 19.81
N PRO A 293 34.48 38.85 20.24
CA PRO A 293 35.89 39.05 19.86
C PRO A 293 36.62 37.74 19.43
N ALA A 294 37.78 37.75 18.75
CA ALA A 294 38.42 38.70 17.82
C ALA A 294 39.73 38.09 17.25
N GLY A 295 40.17 38.48 16.05
CA GLY A 295 41.49 38.17 15.46
C GLY A 295 41.41 38.03 13.92
N ARG A 296 42.08 38.80 13.02
CA ARG A 296 43.41 39.46 12.92
C ARG A 296 44.59 38.49 12.68
N ALA A 297 45.52 38.70 11.73
CA ALA A 297 45.59 39.70 10.62
C ALA A 297 46.73 39.38 9.61
N SER A 298 46.72 40.06 8.43
CA SER A 298 47.88 40.41 7.55
C SER A 298 48.62 39.25 6.80
N ASP A 299 49.39 39.45 5.70
CA ASP A 299 49.85 40.69 5.05
C ASP A 299 50.18 40.64 3.51
N GLN A 300 50.10 41.82 2.87
CA GLN A 300 50.80 42.44 1.71
C GLN A 300 51.44 41.74 0.45
N ARG A 301 51.10 42.35 -0.72
CA ARG A 301 51.91 42.64 -1.97
C ARG A 301 52.29 41.52 -2.98
N ALA A 302 52.64 41.78 -4.27
CA ALA A 302 52.21 42.73 -5.33
C ALA A 302 53.07 42.59 -6.63
N ARG A 303 52.50 42.72 -7.86
CA ARG A 303 53.11 43.35 -9.10
C ARG A 303 52.31 43.13 -10.42
N HIS A 304 52.18 44.22 -11.22
CA HIS A 304 52.13 44.37 -12.72
C HIS A 304 51.29 43.47 -13.68
N ARG A 305 50.92 43.87 -14.92
CA ARG A 305 50.47 45.18 -15.52
C ARG A 305 50.06 45.01 -17.03
N ARG A 306 48.86 45.48 -17.43
CA ARG A 306 48.40 45.74 -18.86
C ARG A 306 48.29 44.48 -19.79
N ARG A 307 47.61 44.47 -20.95
CA ARG A 307 47.10 45.53 -21.88
C ARG A 307 45.67 45.26 -22.42
N GLN A 308 45.06 46.28 -23.03
CA GLN A 308 43.96 46.22 -24.02
C GLN A 308 44.38 46.93 -25.32
N HIS A 309 43.81 46.55 -26.48
CA HIS A 309 43.52 47.33 -27.70
C HIS A 309 42.91 46.38 -28.77
N ASP A 310 42.22 46.75 -29.87
CA ASP A 310 41.35 47.90 -30.26
C ASP A 310 40.92 47.74 -31.75
N ARG A 311 39.86 48.46 -32.19
CA ARG A 311 39.42 48.78 -33.59
C ARG A 311 38.65 47.71 -34.41
N GLY A 312 37.73 48.09 -35.31
CA GLY A 312 37.43 49.46 -35.79
C GLY A 312 36.15 49.68 -36.63
N ARG A 313 36.10 50.85 -37.29
CA ARG A 313 35.05 51.52 -38.13
C ARG A 313 35.79 52.20 -39.31
N PRO A 314 35.22 53.00 -40.27
CA PRO A 314 33.83 53.48 -40.51
C PRO A 314 33.39 53.40 -42.01
N VAL A 315 32.31 54.12 -42.43
CA VAL A 315 32.18 54.93 -43.69
C VAL A 315 30.84 55.75 -43.69
N ARG A 316 30.65 56.72 -44.60
CA ARG A 316 29.48 57.66 -44.75
C ARG A 316 28.36 57.03 -45.65
N ALA A 317 27.25 57.65 -46.11
CA ALA A 317 26.69 59.02 -46.20
C ALA A 317 25.14 58.93 -46.50
N ALA A 318 24.37 59.96 -46.90
CA ALA A 318 23.99 61.25 -46.27
C ALA A 318 22.83 61.91 -47.10
N GLY A 319 21.94 62.74 -46.50
CA GLY A 319 20.89 63.49 -47.25
C GLY A 319 19.93 64.33 -46.38
N ALA A 320 19.52 65.52 -46.85
CA ALA A 320 18.59 66.50 -46.22
C ALA A 320 18.05 67.49 -47.31
N PRO A 321 17.08 68.44 -47.09
CA PRO A 321 17.31 69.69 -46.31
C PRO A 321 16.08 70.47 -45.71
N ALA A 322 16.37 71.59 -45.01
CA ALA A 322 15.56 72.84 -44.87
C ALA A 322 14.29 72.86 -43.94
N ARG A 323 13.81 73.98 -43.33
CA ARG A 323 14.20 75.43 -43.34
C ARG A 323 13.64 76.26 -42.13
N ARG A 324 14.42 77.24 -41.60
CA ARG A 324 14.09 78.62 -41.06
C ARG A 324 13.00 78.86 -39.96
N GLN A 325 13.33 79.49 -38.80
CA GLN A 325 13.13 80.93 -38.36
C GLN A 325 11.74 81.28 -37.73
N ASP A 326 11.49 82.29 -36.86
CA ASP A 326 12.32 83.24 -36.06
C ASP A 326 11.53 83.84 -34.83
N ARG A 327 12.25 84.50 -33.90
CA ARG A 327 11.88 85.63 -32.97
C ARG A 327 10.50 85.83 -32.26
N LEU A 328 10.57 85.84 -30.91
CA LEU A 328 10.24 86.93 -29.93
C LEU A 328 8.86 87.67 -29.85
N ARG A 329 8.41 87.82 -28.57
CA ARG A 329 7.87 89.03 -27.84
C ARG A 329 6.36 89.38 -27.75
N THR A 330 5.81 89.11 -26.54
CA THR A 330 5.07 90.01 -25.61
C THR A 330 3.66 90.59 -25.86
N VAL A 331 2.78 90.30 -24.88
CA VAL A 331 1.79 91.19 -24.20
C VAL A 331 0.48 91.61 -24.90
N SER A 332 -0.65 91.16 -24.33
CA SER A 332 -1.69 92.04 -23.75
C SER A 332 -2.52 91.29 -22.68
N MET A 333 -3.47 91.96 -22.01
CA MET A 333 -4.04 91.58 -20.71
C MET A 333 -5.58 91.59 -20.67
N ARG A 334 -6.21 90.68 -19.89
CA ARG A 334 -7.59 90.74 -19.32
C ARG A 334 -8.76 90.82 -20.36
N ALA A 335 -9.93 90.21 -20.20
CA ALA A 335 -10.71 89.87 -19.01
C ALA A 335 -11.81 88.85 -19.33
N THR A 336 -11.90 87.72 -18.60
CA THR A 336 -13.13 86.93 -18.37
C THR A 336 -12.82 85.76 -17.43
N LEU A 337 -12.97 85.95 -16.11
CA LEU A 337 -12.69 84.90 -15.13
C LEU A 337 -13.60 85.03 -13.90
N ALA A 338 -14.90 84.73 -14.09
CA ALA A 338 -15.90 84.83 -13.03
C ALA A 338 -17.00 83.74 -13.05
N LEU A 339 -17.17 82.97 -14.14
CA LEU A 339 -18.26 81.99 -14.29
C LEU A 339 -17.80 80.53 -14.47
N SER A 340 -16.50 80.26 -14.60
CA SER A 340 -15.95 78.93 -14.88
C SER A 340 -15.51 78.14 -13.64
N THR A 341 -15.36 78.79 -12.48
CA THR A 341 -14.87 78.15 -11.25
C THR A 341 -15.89 77.27 -10.56
N LEU A 342 -17.19 77.61 -10.61
CA LEU A 342 -18.23 76.85 -9.91
C LEU A 342 -18.55 75.49 -10.57
N ALA A 343 -18.43 75.40 -11.91
CA ALA A 343 -18.61 74.16 -12.64
C ALA A 343 -17.45 73.16 -12.41
N ALA A 344 -16.22 73.66 -12.26
CA ALA A 344 -15.04 72.82 -12.02
C ALA A 344 -15.11 72.07 -10.69
N CYS A 345 -15.63 72.70 -9.63
CA CYS A 345 -15.75 72.07 -8.31
C CYS A 345 -16.80 70.96 -8.24
N LEU A 346 -17.83 70.99 -9.10
CA LEU A 346 -18.84 69.91 -9.17
C LEU A 346 -18.38 68.70 -9.99
N LEU A 347 -17.56 68.92 -11.02
CA LEU A 347 -16.97 67.82 -11.81
C LEU A 347 -15.81 67.11 -11.10
N ALA A 348 -15.06 67.83 -10.25
CA ALA A 348 -13.99 67.23 -9.44
C ALA A 348 -14.50 66.19 -8.41
N ALA A 349 -15.77 66.26 -8.01
CA ALA A 349 -16.38 65.35 -7.03
C ALA A 349 -16.74 63.96 -7.61
N CYS A 350 -16.76 63.79 -8.94
CA CYS A 350 -17.14 62.53 -9.58
C CYS A 350 -15.97 61.59 -9.91
N ASN A 351 -14.72 62.08 -9.87
CA ASN A 351 -13.53 61.22 -9.99
C ASN A 351 -13.19 60.57 -8.63
N GLY A 352 -14.18 59.85 -8.08
CA GLY A 352 -13.98 58.88 -7.02
C GLY A 352 -13.15 57.71 -7.55
N THR A 353 -11.83 57.91 -7.62
CA THR A 353 -10.88 56.83 -7.91
C THR A 353 -10.94 55.83 -6.77
N SER A 354 -11.81 54.82 -6.91
CA SER A 354 -11.91 53.72 -5.96
C SER A 354 -10.51 53.22 -5.64
N PRO A 355 -10.12 53.10 -4.35
CA PRO A 355 -8.85 52.50 -4.02
C PRO A 355 -8.80 51.13 -4.70
N PRO A 356 -7.69 50.73 -5.33
CA PRO A 356 -7.61 49.48 -6.07
C PRO A 356 -8.06 48.39 -5.13
N THR A 357 -9.19 47.75 -5.45
CA THR A 357 -9.80 46.76 -4.56
C THR A 357 -8.75 45.70 -4.31
N ALA A 358 -8.27 45.64 -3.07
CA ALA A 358 -7.23 44.70 -2.70
C ALA A 358 -7.74 43.33 -3.11
N LYS A 359 -7.08 42.71 -4.11
CA LYS A 359 -7.44 41.38 -4.58
C LYS A 359 -7.15 40.45 -3.43
N THR A 360 -8.15 40.22 -2.59
CA THR A 360 -8.12 39.23 -1.52
C THR A 360 -7.90 37.91 -2.20
N THR A 361 -6.65 37.42 -2.15
CA THR A 361 -6.30 36.10 -2.67
C THR A 361 -7.32 35.11 -2.13
N PRO A 362 -8.02 34.35 -2.99
CA PRO A 362 -8.97 33.35 -2.52
C PRO A 362 -8.28 32.45 -1.50
N LYS A 363 -8.94 32.17 -0.37
CA LYS A 363 -8.41 31.27 0.65
C LYS A 363 -8.04 29.93 0.01
N ASP A 364 -6.91 29.35 0.36
CA ASP A 364 -6.59 28.00 -0.09
C ASP A 364 -7.48 26.97 0.62
N TYR A 365 -7.96 25.99 -0.14
CA TYR A 365 -8.71 24.82 0.32
C TYR A 365 -8.21 23.58 -0.42
N TYR A 366 -7.47 22.72 0.28
CA TYR A 366 -6.91 21.49 -0.29
C TYR A 366 -6.84 20.40 0.77
N GLY A 367 -7.00 19.14 0.35
CA GLY A 367 -6.73 17.98 1.20
C GLY A 367 -5.25 17.66 1.25
N THR A 368 -4.54 17.83 0.13
CA THR A 368 -3.08 17.74 0.08
C THR A 368 -2.47 18.61 -1.02
N LEU A 369 -1.19 18.93 -0.87
CA LEU A 369 -0.35 19.49 -1.92
C LEU A 369 0.62 18.44 -2.52
N GLU A 370 0.69 17.24 -1.95
CA GLU A 370 1.54 16.12 -2.41
C GLU A 370 1.33 15.86 -3.92
N PRO A 371 2.35 16.11 -4.78
CA PRO A 371 2.23 15.90 -6.22
C PRO A 371 1.92 14.46 -6.63
N PHE A 372 2.30 13.46 -5.81
CA PHE A 372 1.99 12.06 -6.06
C PHE A 372 0.48 11.76 -5.94
N ALA A 373 -0.27 12.48 -5.11
CA ALA A 373 -1.72 12.25 -4.94
C ALA A 373 -2.57 12.53 -6.20
N ALA A 374 -2.01 13.25 -7.19
CA ALA A 374 -2.61 13.37 -8.52
C ALA A 374 -2.72 12.05 -9.29
N ASN A 375 -1.97 11.02 -8.89
CA ASN A 375 -1.85 9.77 -9.62
C ASN A 375 -2.93 8.73 -9.26
N ALA A 376 -2.98 7.67 -10.06
CA ALA A 376 -3.60 6.39 -9.73
C ALA A 376 -2.60 5.27 -10.03
N VAL A 377 -2.47 4.33 -9.09
CA VAL A 377 -1.46 3.26 -9.09
C VAL A 377 -2.08 1.93 -9.51
N TYR A 378 -1.49 1.28 -10.50
CA TYR A 378 -1.79 -0.12 -10.84
C TYR A 378 -0.68 -1.01 -10.25
N PHE A 379 -1.01 -1.89 -9.32
CA PHE A 379 -0.04 -2.77 -8.67
C PHE A 379 0.09 -4.10 -9.42
N VAL A 380 1.31 -4.37 -9.88
CA VAL A 380 1.73 -5.52 -10.67
C VAL A 380 2.69 -6.36 -9.83
N MET A 381 2.40 -7.64 -9.70
CA MET A 381 3.36 -8.60 -9.15
C MET A 381 4.09 -9.22 -10.35
N THR A 382 5.35 -8.81 -10.58
CA THR A 382 5.99 -8.88 -11.91
C THR A 382 5.96 -10.28 -12.50
N ASP A 383 6.47 -11.28 -11.75
CA ASP A 383 6.48 -12.71 -12.10
C ASP A 383 5.12 -13.30 -12.53
N ARG A 384 4.02 -12.65 -12.14
CA ARG A 384 2.65 -13.12 -12.39
C ARG A 384 1.92 -12.30 -13.45
N PHE A 385 2.56 -11.32 -14.07
CA PHE A 385 1.91 -10.43 -15.03
C PHE A 385 1.99 -10.95 -16.47
N VAL A 386 3.13 -10.78 -17.15
CA VAL A 386 3.37 -11.26 -18.52
C VAL A 386 4.83 -11.64 -18.66
N ASN A 387 5.10 -12.87 -19.12
CA ASN A 387 6.39 -13.31 -19.62
C ASN A 387 6.57 -12.79 -21.06
N GLY A 388 7.55 -11.90 -21.25
CA GLY A 388 7.95 -11.31 -22.53
C GLY A 388 9.29 -11.81 -23.04
N ASP A 389 10.16 -12.37 -22.19
CA ASP A 389 11.44 -12.96 -22.59
C ASP A 389 11.72 -14.32 -21.89
N PRO A 390 11.16 -15.43 -22.40
CA PRO A 390 11.40 -16.77 -21.86
C PRO A 390 12.87 -17.24 -21.86
N SER A 391 13.82 -16.44 -22.34
CA SER A 391 15.25 -16.73 -22.21
C SER A 391 15.85 -16.35 -20.85
N ASN A 392 15.15 -15.57 -20.03
CA ASN A 392 15.51 -15.29 -18.63
C ASN A 392 14.82 -16.21 -17.60
N ASP A 393 13.98 -17.15 -18.04
CA ASP A 393 13.26 -18.09 -17.17
C ASP A 393 14.17 -18.97 -16.27
N HIS A 394 15.48 -19.07 -16.54
CA HIS A 394 16.46 -19.81 -15.71
C HIS A 394 16.01 -21.21 -15.22
N ARG A 395 15.25 -21.93 -16.05
CA ARG A 395 14.52 -23.16 -15.66
C ARG A 395 15.43 -24.30 -15.17
N GLU A 396 16.71 -24.25 -15.50
CA GLU A 396 17.75 -25.13 -14.97
C GLU A 396 17.91 -25.08 -13.44
N GLN A 397 17.51 -23.98 -12.79
CA GLN A 397 17.48 -23.84 -11.33
C GLN A 397 16.43 -24.77 -10.67
N GLY A 398 15.41 -25.21 -11.42
CA GLY A 398 14.28 -25.98 -10.86
C GLY A 398 13.34 -25.15 -9.98
N THR A 399 13.39 -23.82 -10.11
CA THR A 399 12.60 -22.84 -9.36
C THR A 399 11.26 -22.48 -10.02
N PHE A 400 11.04 -22.88 -11.27
CA PHE A 400 9.81 -22.63 -12.02
C PHE A 400 8.70 -23.65 -11.76
N ASP A 401 7.45 -23.24 -12.00
CA ASP A 401 6.30 -24.13 -12.16
C ASP A 401 6.11 -25.12 -10.99
N ILE A 402 6.01 -24.60 -9.76
CA ILE A 402 5.80 -25.38 -8.54
C ILE A 402 4.34 -25.23 -8.04
N PRO A 403 3.36 -25.97 -8.61
CA PRO A 403 1.95 -25.86 -8.23
C PRO A 403 1.66 -26.48 -6.86
N LEU A 404 0.80 -25.82 -6.09
CA LEU A 404 0.25 -26.35 -4.86
C LEU A 404 -0.98 -27.25 -5.10
N PRO A 405 -1.32 -28.15 -4.16
CA PRO A 405 -2.61 -28.86 -4.17
C PRO A 405 -3.79 -27.89 -4.29
N PRO A 406 -4.81 -28.17 -5.12
CA PRO A 406 -5.82 -27.18 -5.48
C PRO A 406 -6.77 -26.83 -4.33
N CYS A 407 -6.76 -25.56 -3.95
CA CYS A 407 -7.69 -24.97 -3.01
C CYS A 407 -9.03 -24.73 -3.73
N ASN A 408 -10.08 -25.50 -3.39
CA ASN A 408 -11.41 -25.39 -4.00
C ASN A 408 -11.35 -25.29 -5.55
N GLY A 409 -10.64 -26.23 -6.17
CA GLY A 409 -10.49 -26.34 -7.63
C GLY A 409 -9.45 -25.41 -8.29
N VAL A 410 -8.76 -24.56 -7.54
CA VAL A 410 -7.71 -23.66 -8.06
C VAL A 410 -6.40 -23.92 -7.33
N SER A 411 -5.35 -24.28 -8.06
CA SER A 411 -3.98 -24.32 -7.53
C SER A 411 -3.35 -22.94 -7.52
N GLY A 412 -2.70 -22.57 -6.41
CA GLY A 412 -1.66 -21.55 -6.41
C GLY A 412 -0.34 -22.11 -6.93
N ASN A 413 0.65 -21.24 -7.13
CA ASN A 413 2.01 -21.62 -7.50
C ASN A 413 3.02 -20.85 -6.63
N ILE A 414 4.06 -21.56 -6.17
CA ILE A 414 5.11 -21.04 -5.26
C ILE A 414 6.51 -21.00 -5.90
N GLY A 415 6.62 -21.41 -7.16
CA GLY A 415 7.78 -21.18 -8.01
C GLY A 415 7.64 -19.88 -8.81
N TYR A 416 8.64 -19.58 -9.64
CA TYR A 416 8.50 -18.56 -10.69
C TYR A 416 7.56 -19.02 -11.80
N LEU A 417 6.95 -18.05 -12.48
CA LEU A 417 6.14 -18.19 -13.70
C LEU A 417 6.66 -17.28 -14.84
N GLY A 418 7.67 -16.45 -14.58
CA GLY A 418 8.49 -15.77 -15.58
C GLY A 418 7.95 -14.45 -16.09
N GLY A 419 7.05 -13.80 -15.36
CA GLY A 419 6.65 -12.43 -15.68
C GLY A 419 7.77 -11.42 -15.41
N ASP A 420 8.09 -10.59 -16.40
CA ASP A 420 9.36 -9.85 -16.47
C ASP A 420 9.18 -8.35 -16.84
N PHE A 421 10.28 -7.61 -16.93
CA PHE A 421 10.26 -6.19 -17.31
C PHE A 421 9.76 -5.94 -18.73
N LYS A 422 10.00 -6.85 -19.67
CA LYS A 422 9.64 -6.73 -21.09
C LYS A 422 8.15 -6.96 -21.30
N GLY A 423 7.61 -8.02 -20.72
CA GLY A 423 6.18 -8.29 -20.70
C GLY A 423 5.39 -7.16 -20.04
N LEU A 424 5.93 -6.52 -18.99
CA LEU A 424 5.35 -5.28 -18.45
C LEU A 424 5.47 -4.10 -19.43
N ALA A 425 6.66 -3.81 -19.96
CA ALA A 425 6.92 -2.68 -20.86
C ALA A 425 6.03 -2.70 -22.13
N GLU A 426 5.88 -3.88 -22.74
CA GLU A 426 5.03 -4.10 -23.92
C GLU A 426 3.53 -3.88 -23.61
N HIS A 427 3.09 -4.08 -22.37
CA HIS A 427 1.69 -3.98 -21.95
C HIS A 427 1.35 -2.69 -21.16
N LEU A 428 2.28 -1.73 -21.05
CA LEU A 428 2.03 -0.44 -20.38
C LEU A 428 0.84 0.34 -20.97
N ASP A 429 0.55 0.19 -22.27
CA ASP A 429 -0.62 0.84 -22.89
C ASP A 429 -1.95 0.28 -22.39
N TYR A 430 -2.04 -1.02 -22.09
CA TYR A 430 -3.25 -1.61 -21.49
C TYR A 430 -3.59 -0.97 -20.13
N ILE A 431 -2.55 -0.67 -19.34
CA ILE A 431 -2.64 -0.01 -18.03
C ILE A 431 -3.00 1.46 -18.20
N ARG A 432 -2.31 2.18 -19.10
CA ARG A 432 -2.55 3.59 -19.41
C ARG A 432 -3.94 3.86 -19.98
N GLU A 433 -4.46 2.97 -20.82
CA GLU A 433 -5.84 3.00 -21.33
C GLU A 433 -6.89 2.94 -20.22
N MET A 434 -6.58 2.30 -19.09
CA MET A 434 -7.47 2.27 -17.93
C MET A 434 -7.42 3.57 -17.11
N GLY A 435 -6.55 4.53 -17.45
CA GLY A 435 -6.45 5.82 -16.76
C GLY A 435 -5.51 5.83 -15.55
N PHE A 436 -4.66 4.80 -15.39
CA PHE A 436 -3.58 4.81 -14.41
C PHE A 436 -2.38 5.60 -14.93
N SER A 437 -1.75 6.36 -14.04
CA SER A 437 -0.56 7.17 -14.31
C SER A 437 0.68 6.68 -13.54
N SER A 438 0.57 5.56 -12.83
CA SER A 438 1.68 4.94 -12.11
C SER A 438 1.54 3.42 -12.07
N VAL A 439 2.66 2.70 -12.09
CA VAL A 439 2.70 1.25 -11.84
C VAL A 439 3.54 1.00 -10.59
N TRP A 440 3.03 0.19 -9.67
CA TRP A 440 3.81 -0.40 -8.58
C TRP A 440 4.24 -1.79 -8.99
N ILE A 441 5.54 -2.08 -8.92
CA ILE A 441 6.11 -3.41 -9.15
C ILE A 441 6.74 -3.97 -7.88
N THR A 442 6.74 -5.30 -7.72
CA THR A 442 7.46 -6.03 -6.65
C THR A 442 8.97 -5.71 -6.60
N PRO A 443 9.68 -6.05 -5.50
CA PRO A 443 11.10 -5.76 -5.39
C PRO A 443 11.89 -6.45 -6.50
N ILE A 444 12.91 -5.75 -7.01
CA ILE A 444 13.70 -6.19 -8.16
C ILE A 444 15.03 -6.84 -7.77
N VAL A 445 15.32 -6.97 -6.48
CA VAL A 445 16.62 -7.34 -5.94
C VAL A 445 16.86 -8.85 -6.02
N ASP A 446 18.11 -9.24 -6.26
CA ASP A 446 18.59 -10.64 -6.41
C ASP A 446 18.13 -11.58 -5.26
N ASN A 447 17.47 -12.69 -5.58
CA ASN A 447 16.96 -13.70 -4.64
C ASN A 447 17.71 -15.06 -4.72
N PRO A 448 17.48 -16.00 -3.78
CA PRO A 448 18.00 -17.37 -3.87
C PRO A 448 17.49 -18.22 -5.05
N ASP A 449 18.43 -18.94 -5.68
CA ASP A 449 18.25 -19.80 -6.88
C ASP A 449 17.67 -21.19 -6.58
N GLU A 450 17.20 -21.44 -5.36
CA GLU A 450 16.72 -22.74 -4.92
C GLU A 450 15.38 -22.59 -4.19
N PRO A 451 14.47 -23.58 -4.28
CA PRO A 451 13.33 -23.66 -3.38
C PRO A 451 13.78 -23.79 -1.91
N PHE A 452 13.18 -22.99 -1.01
CA PHE A 452 13.55 -22.98 0.40
C PHE A 452 13.20 -24.32 1.08
N THR A 453 14.20 -25.04 1.61
CA THR A 453 13.97 -26.36 2.23
C THR A 453 13.56 -26.29 3.69
N GLY A 454 13.68 -25.13 4.35
CA GLY A 454 13.31 -24.95 5.76
C GLY A 454 11.80 -24.82 5.99
N GLY A 455 11.40 -24.68 7.25
CA GLY A 455 10.04 -24.29 7.61
C GLY A 455 8.93 -25.32 7.35
N THR A 456 7.70 -24.80 7.26
CA THR A 456 6.47 -25.59 7.03
C THR A 456 5.94 -25.42 5.62
N ALA A 457 5.24 -26.44 5.10
CA ALA A 457 4.71 -26.43 3.74
C ALA A 457 3.48 -25.50 3.61
N PRO A 458 3.36 -24.71 2.53
CA PRO A 458 2.18 -23.89 2.27
C PRO A 458 0.88 -24.72 2.30
N THR A 459 -0.20 -24.09 2.78
CA THR A 459 -1.55 -24.66 2.77
C THR A 459 -2.59 -23.63 2.35
N CYS A 460 -3.79 -24.07 2.02
CA CYS A 460 -4.90 -23.20 1.58
C CYS A 460 -5.30 -22.19 2.67
N GLY A 461 -4.73 -20.97 2.59
CA GLY A 461 -4.92 -19.92 3.60
C GLY A 461 -3.99 -20.02 4.81
N GLY A 462 -2.93 -20.82 4.75
CA GLY A 462 -1.83 -20.75 5.73
C GLY A 462 -0.90 -19.57 5.42
N SER A 463 -0.54 -18.81 6.45
CA SER A 463 0.44 -17.73 6.41
C SER A 463 1.81 -18.19 6.93
N LEU A 464 2.90 -17.52 6.50
CA LEU A 464 4.27 -17.73 7.00
C LEU A 464 4.72 -19.22 6.91
N ALA A 465 4.40 -19.84 5.78
CA ALA A 465 4.67 -21.23 5.46
C ALA A 465 5.29 -21.31 4.06
N ASP A 466 6.61 -21.45 4.00
CA ASP A 466 7.41 -21.17 2.81
C ASP A 466 8.23 -22.37 2.30
N LYS A 467 8.06 -23.56 2.87
CA LYS A 467 8.80 -24.76 2.44
C LYS A 467 8.47 -25.13 0.99
N GLY A 468 9.46 -25.07 0.12
CA GLY A 468 9.35 -25.28 -1.32
C GLY A 468 8.97 -24.03 -2.12
N LYS A 469 8.84 -22.86 -1.49
CA LYS A 469 8.65 -21.56 -2.17
C LYS A 469 9.99 -21.03 -2.67
N THR A 470 9.98 -20.23 -3.74
CA THR A 470 11.16 -19.58 -4.34
C THR A 470 11.08 -18.05 -4.23
N GLY A 471 12.14 -17.36 -4.66
CA GLY A 471 12.24 -15.89 -4.64
C GLY A 471 11.25 -15.10 -5.50
N TYR A 472 10.31 -15.74 -6.23
CA TYR A 472 9.49 -15.16 -7.31
C TYR A 472 8.79 -13.82 -7.04
N HIS A 473 8.57 -13.49 -5.77
CA HIS A 473 7.92 -12.28 -5.29
C HIS A 473 8.88 -11.12 -4.97
N GLY A 474 10.21 -11.29 -5.09
CA GLY A 474 11.23 -10.27 -4.85
C GLY A 474 11.62 -10.02 -3.38
N TYR A 475 10.77 -10.40 -2.41
CA TYR A 475 11.00 -10.12 -0.98
C TYR A 475 12.13 -10.92 -0.30
N TRP A 476 12.89 -11.75 -1.02
CA TRP A 476 13.94 -12.59 -0.43
C TRP A 476 15.35 -12.11 -0.80
N GLY A 477 15.54 -10.79 -0.87
CA GLY A 477 16.78 -10.17 -1.31
C GLY A 477 18.05 -10.69 -0.61
N MET A 478 19.05 -11.03 -1.42
CA MET A 478 20.42 -11.34 -1.00
C MET A 478 21.43 -10.29 -1.52
N ASN A 479 21.14 -9.59 -2.62
CA ASN A 479 21.94 -8.45 -3.08
C ASN A 479 21.06 -7.30 -3.54
N PHE A 480 21.00 -6.25 -2.72
CA PHE A 480 20.11 -5.12 -2.91
C PHE A 480 20.61 -4.14 -3.99
N TYR A 481 21.84 -4.30 -4.48
CA TYR A 481 22.44 -3.50 -5.56
C TYR A 481 22.36 -4.19 -6.94
N LYS A 482 21.96 -5.46 -7.00
CA LYS A 482 21.84 -6.24 -8.24
C LYS A 482 20.37 -6.58 -8.52
N VAL A 483 19.98 -6.51 -9.80
CA VAL A 483 18.67 -6.99 -10.26
C VAL A 483 18.66 -8.53 -10.29
N ASP A 484 17.54 -9.12 -9.88
CA ASP A 484 17.28 -10.55 -10.02
C ASP A 484 17.29 -10.99 -11.50
N GLU A 485 17.99 -12.08 -11.80
CA GLU A 485 18.22 -12.58 -13.16
C GLU A 485 16.94 -12.92 -13.94
N HIS A 486 15.81 -13.19 -13.26
CA HIS A 486 14.53 -13.51 -13.92
C HIS A 486 13.74 -12.28 -14.42
N LEU A 487 14.23 -11.05 -14.20
CA LEU A 487 13.51 -9.81 -14.49
C LEU A 487 13.96 -9.03 -15.75
N PRO A 488 15.28 -8.86 -16.03
CA PRO A 488 15.74 -8.12 -17.20
C PRO A 488 15.77 -9.00 -18.45
N SER A 489 15.70 -8.36 -19.62
CA SER A 489 15.95 -8.97 -20.92
C SER A 489 17.30 -8.52 -21.47
N ALA A 490 17.84 -9.22 -22.47
CA ALA A 490 19.11 -8.86 -23.11
C ALA A 490 19.11 -7.46 -23.76
N ASP A 491 17.91 -6.90 -24.03
CA ASP A 491 17.65 -5.58 -24.61
C ASP A 491 16.90 -4.62 -23.66
N LEU A 492 16.59 -5.01 -22.42
CA LEU A 492 15.80 -4.21 -21.47
C LEU A 492 16.20 -4.47 -20.01
N ASP A 493 16.84 -3.48 -19.37
CA ASP A 493 17.11 -3.48 -17.92
C ASP A 493 16.07 -2.66 -17.13
N PHE A 494 16.29 -2.50 -15.83
CA PHE A 494 15.40 -1.72 -14.94
C PHE A 494 15.28 -0.24 -15.36
N ARG A 495 16.37 0.37 -15.85
CA ARG A 495 16.31 1.74 -16.40
C ARG A 495 15.52 1.75 -17.70
N GLY A 496 15.70 0.77 -18.58
CA GLY A 496 14.92 0.64 -19.81
C GLY A 496 13.42 0.54 -19.55
N LEU A 497 12.99 -0.17 -18.50
CA LEU A 497 11.60 -0.19 -18.04
C LEU A 497 11.13 1.20 -17.55
N ALA A 498 11.93 1.88 -16.72
CA ALA A 498 11.60 3.23 -16.24
C ALA A 498 11.49 4.24 -17.39
N ASP A 499 12.46 4.26 -18.31
CA ASP A 499 12.45 5.09 -19.51
C ASP A 499 11.21 4.82 -20.39
N ALA A 500 10.81 3.55 -20.54
CA ALA A 500 9.60 3.16 -21.28
C ALA A 500 8.30 3.63 -20.61
N MET A 501 8.27 3.69 -19.28
CA MET A 501 7.15 4.25 -18.50
C MET A 501 7.11 5.78 -18.58
N HIS A 502 8.25 6.44 -18.39
CA HIS A 502 8.37 7.90 -18.49
C HIS A 502 8.01 8.39 -19.90
N ALA A 503 8.42 7.67 -20.95
CA ALA A 503 8.03 7.94 -22.34
C ALA A 503 6.51 7.84 -22.60
N LYS A 504 5.76 7.14 -21.75
CA LYS A 504 4.29 7.05 -21.78
C LYS A 504 3.59 8.03 -20.82
N GLY A 505 4.35 8.79 -20.02
CA GLY A 505 3.86 9.71 -19.00
C GLY A 505 3.45 9.02 -17.69
N MET A 506 4.03 7.85 -17.40
CA MET A 506 3.69 7.00 -16.25
C MET A 506 4.85 6.94 -15.25
N LYS A 507 4.55 6.97 -13.95
CA LYS A 507 5.54 6.86 -12.86
C LYS A 507 5.79 5.42 -12.42
N LEU A 508 7.02 5.11 -12.04
CA LEU A 508 7.44 3.82 -11.48
C LEU A 508 7.52 3.87 -9.95
N VAL A 509 6.64 3.12 -9.29
CA VAL A 509 6.75 2.85 -7.84
C VAL A 509 7.50 1.52 -7.67
N LEU A 510 8.68 1.58 -7.05
CA LEU A 510 9.43 0.38 -6.70
C LEU A 510 9.08 -0.07 -5.28
N ASP A 511 8.87 -1.37 -5.10
CA ASP A 511 8.76 -1.97 -3.77
C ASP A 511 10.16 -2.18 -3.14
N ILE A 512 10.31 -1.81 -1.87
CA ILE A 512 11.59 -1.83 -1.15
C ILE A 512 11.47 -2.59 0.17
N VAL A 513 12.49 -3.38 0.50
CA VAL A 513 12.56 -4.15 1.74
C VAL A 513 13.65 -3.55 2.62
N GLY A 514 13.28 -3.04 3.79
CA GLY A 514 14.24 -2.54 4.78
C GLY A 514 14.46 -3.46 5.97
N ASN A 515 13.55 -4.41 6.22
CA ASN A 515 13.58 -5.23 7.44
C ASN A 515 14.47 -6.48 7.31
N HIS A 516 14.51 -7.12 6.16
CA HIS A 516 15.03 -8.49 6.07
C HIS A 516 15.69 -8.78 4.72
N GLY A 517 16.62 -9.74 4.72
CA GLY A 517 16.99 -10.49 3.53
C GLY A 517 16.18 -11.79 3.41
N SER A 518 16.67 -12.73 2.61
CA SER A 518 16.06 -14.05 2.39
C SER A 518 15.79 -14.85 3.69
N PRO A 519 15.00 -15.95 3.63
CA PRO A 519 14.98 -16.99 4.65
C PRO A 519 16.38 -17.47 5.02
N ALA A 520 16.61 -17.78 6.29
CA ALA A 520 17.97 -17.78 6.84
C ALA A 520 18.32 -18.97 7.75
N TRP A 521 17.33 -19.74 8.22
CA TRP A 521 17.55 -20.85 9.15
C TRP A 521 16.45 -21.92 9.09
N GLY A 522 16.76 -23.10 9.63
CA GLY A 522 15.84 -24.24 9.70
C GLY A 522 15.86 -25.16 8.47
N MET A 523 16.82 -24.96 7.57
CA MET A 523 17.11 -25.84 6.43
C MET A 523 17.85 -27.10 6.91
N SER A 524 17.75 -28.23 6.21
CA SER A 524 18.43 -29.49 6.60
C SER A 524 19.96 -29.43 6.47
N SER A 525 20.45 -28.48 5.69
CA SER A 525 21.84 -28.11 5.44
C SER A 525 21.83 -26.62 5.06
N ASP A 526 22.97 -25.94 5.16
CA ASP A 526 23.07 -24.59 4.56
C ASP A 526 22.83 -24.66 3.05
N GLN A 527 22.04 -23.72 2.50
CA GLN A 527 21.76 -23.61 1.07
C GLN A 527 22.51 -22.41 0.46
N PRO A 528 22.88 -22.47 -0.84
CA PRO A 528 23.39 -21.31 -1.58
C PRO A 528 22.43 -20.11 -1.52
N LYS A 529 23.00 -18.89 -1.55
CA LYS A 529 22.31 -17.58 -1.42
C LYS A 529 21.46 -17.36 -0.14
N PHE A 530 20.85 -18.39 0.46
CA PHE A 530 19.99 -18.25 1.63
C PHE A 530 20.74 -17.77 2.90
N GLY A 531 20.13 -16.81 3.59
CA GLY A 531 20.60 -16.20 4.83
C GLY A 531 21.81 -15.28 4.65
N LYS A 532 22.16 -14.92 3.41
CA LYS A 532 23.40 -14.23 3.06
C LYS A 532 23.08 -12.87 2.45
N VAL A 533 23.93 -11.88 2.70
CA VAL A 533 23.87 -10.56 2.02
C VAL A 533 25.22 -10.25 1.38
N TYR A 534 25.15 -9.79 0.13
CA TYR A 534 26.30 -9.44 -0.70
C TYR A 534 26.29 -7.95 -1.05
N ASP A 535 27.47 -7.37 -1.25
CA ASP A 535 27.61 -6.01 -1.76
C ASP A 535 27.48 -5.91 -3.30
N LYS A 536 27.47 -4.67 -3.79
CA LYS A 536 27.41 -4.33 -5.22
C LYS A 536 28.49 -4.99 -6.08
N ASP A 537 29.63 -5.36 -5.49
CA ASP A 537 30.79 -5.95 -6.16
C ASP A 537 30.77 -7.50 -6.06
N GLY A 538 29.70 -8.06 -5.45
CA GLY A 538 29.49 -9.49 -5.28
C GLY A 538 30.19 -10.10 -4.07
N VAL A 539 30.70 -9.29 -3.14
CA VAL A 539 31.40 -9.77 -1.95
C VAL A 539 30.39 -10.10 -0.85
N LEU A 540 30.53 -11.27 -0.22
CA LEU A 540 29.73 -11.67 0.94
C LEU A 540 30.06 -10.76 2.15
N ILE A 541 29.08 -9.98 2.60
CA ILE A 541 29.23 -9.06 3.74
C ILE A 541 28.51 -9.55 5.01
N ALA A 542 27.50 -10.42 4.86
CA ALA A 542 26.80 -11.05 5.97
C ALA A 542 26.30 -12.46 5.63
N ASP A 543 26.19 -13.33 6.64
CA ASP A 543 25.74 -14.73 6.51
C ASP A 543 25.20 -15.25 7.85
N HIS A 544 23.96 -15.74 7.86
CA HIS A 544 23.31 -16.42 8.99
C HIS A 544 23.82 -17.85 9.22
N GLN A 545 24.47 -18.46 8.23
CA GLN A 545 25.08 -19.80 8.30
C GLN A 545 24.08 -20.93 8.65
N ASN A 546 22.81 -20.78 8.28
CA ASN A 546 21.66 -21.62 8.69
C ASN A 546 21.42 -21.65 10.23
N LEU A 547 21.96 -20.69 10.98
CA LEU A 547 21.78 -20.57 12.43
C LEU A 547 20.53 -19.75 12.77
N PRO A 548 19.69 -20.20 13.73
CA PRO A 548 18.61 -19.38 14.25
C PRO A 548 19.19 -18.18 15.04
N PRO A 549 18.46 -17.05 15.14
CA PRO A 549 19.01 -15.77 15.61
C PRO A 549 19.75 -15.82 16.95
N GLN A 550 19.28 -16.65 17.89
CA GLN A 550 19.84 -16.73 19.25
C GLN A 550 21.14 -17.55 19.31
N GLN A 551 21.62 -18.07 18.18
CA GLN A 551 22.92 -18.71 18.00
C GLN A 551 23.90 -17.82 17.20
N LEU A 552 23.46 -16.66 16.73
CA LEU A 552 24.34 -15.67 16.09
C LEU A 552 25.25 -15.03 17.14
N ASP A 553 26.54 -14.99 16.81
CA ASP A 553 27.59 -14.32 17.58
C ASP A 553 28.21 -13.17 16.76
N PRO A 554 27.64 -11.95 16.80
CA PRO A 554 28.18 -10.77 16.13
C PRO A 554 29.43 -10.19 16.81
N ALA A 555 29.75 -10.63 18.03
CA ALA A 555 31.00 -10.21 18.69
C ALA A 555 32.20 -10.87 18.01
N HIS A 556 32.15 -12.20 17.82
CA HIS A 556 33.28 -12.98 17.32
C HIS A 556 33.21 -13.32 15.82
N ASN A 557 32.03 -13.38 15.19
CA ASN A 557 31.89 -13.51 13.73
C ASN A 557 31.38 -12.18 13.11
N PRO A 558 32.19 -11.49 12.27
CA PRO A 558 31.75 -10.28 11.58
C PRO A 558 30.51 -10.46 10.69
N LEU A 559 30.31 -11.64 10.08
CA LEU A 559 29.20 -11.91 9.16
C LEU A 559 27.82 -11.90 9.84
N HIS A 560 27.76 -12.07 11.17
CA HIS A 560 26.52 -11.98 11.92
C HIS A 560 26.10 -10.53 12.24
N ARG A 561 26.95 -9.52 12.02
CA ARG A 561 26.74 -8.14 12.51
C ARG A 561 25.64 -7.36 11.79
N PHE A 562 25.22 -7.82 10.60
CA PHE A 562 24.10 -7.23 9.87
C PHE A 562 22.74 -7.68 10.41
N TYR A 563 22.68 -8.66 11.31
CA TYR A 563 21.43 -9.27 11.76
C TYR A 563 21.13 -9.06 13.24
N ASN A 564 19.85 -9.18 13.59
CA ASN A 564 19.38 -9.21 14.97
C ASN A 564 19.51 -10.62 15.58
N THR A 565 19.88 -10.69 16.86
CA THR A 565 20.13 -11.96 17.58
C THR A 565 18.96 -12.36 18.51
N ILE A 566 17.82 -11.70 18.35
CA ILE A 566 16.56 -11.96 19.06
C ILE A 566 15.57 -12.62 18.07
N GLY A 567 14.30 -12.84 18.46
CA GLY A 567 13.32 -13.52 17.61
C GLY A 567 12.66 -14.73 18.26
N PRO A 568 11.44 -15.12 17.82
CA PRO A 568 10.88 -16.42 18.10
C PRO A 568 11.44 -17.47 17.12
N VAL A 569 11.57 -18.73 17.57
CA VAL A 569 11.90 -19.87 16.68
C VAL A 569 10.62 -20.63 16.24
N ASP A 570 9.50 -20.41 16.93
CA ASP A 570 8.20 -21.05 16.67
C ASP A 570 7.05 -20.02 16.69
N GLY A 571 6.08 -20.17 15.78
CA GLY A 571 5.11 -19.14 15.37
C GLY A 571 3.88 -18.89 16.25
N ASP A 572 4.06 -18.73 17.58
CA ASP A 572 2.97 -18.33 18.49
C ASP A 572 3.02 -16.84 18.89
N ASN A 573 4.14 -16.13 18.68
CA ASN A 573 4.30 -14.72 19.09
C ASN A 573 5.19 -13.92 18.13
N TYR A 574 4.60 -13.48 17.02
CA TYR A 574 5.27 -12.72 15.95
C TYR A 574 5.91 -11.41 16.46
N ALA A 575 5.28 -10.73 17.42
CA ALA A 575 5.77 -9.49 18.03
C ALA A 575 6.96 -9.65 19.01
N SER A 576 7.83 -10.67 18.83
CA SER A 576 9.05 -10.84 19.64
C SER A 576 10.33 -11.08 18.82
N GLY A 577 10.48 -10.37 17.70
CA GLY A 577 11.76 -10.10 17.04
C GLY A 577 11.68 -10.16 15.52
N ASN A 578 11.42 -11.34 14.95
CA ASN A 578 11.65 -11.58 13.52
C ASN A 578 10.36 -11.97 12.79
N LEU A 579 10.26 -11.56 11.52
CA LEU A 579 9.25 -12.04 10.60
C LEU A 579 9.60 -13.45 10.09
N ALA A 580 8.96 -14.46 10.68
CA ALA A 580 9.15 -15.88 10.36
C ALA A 580 10.62 -16.32 10.39
N GLN A 581 11.14 -16.87 9.28
CA GLN A 581 12.50 -17.41 9.17
C GLN A 581 13.46 -16.48 8.40
N LEU A 582 13.05 -15.24 8.14
CA LEU A 582 13.79 -14.27 7.35
C LEU A 582 15.02 -13.75 8.13
N SER A 583 16.03 -13.29 7.39
CA SER A 583 17.26 -12.72 7.95
C SER A 583 17.02 -11.27 8.39
N ASP A 584 16.52 -11.11 9.60
CA ASP A 584 16.13 -9.85 10.23
C ASP A 584 17.33 -8.91 10.43
N LEU A 585 17.28 -7.73 9.81
CA LEU A 585 18.41 -6.79 9.69
C LEU A 585 18.52 -5.87 10.91
N ASN A 586 19.75 -5.68 11.38
CA ASN A 586 20.07 -4.93 12.58
C ASN A 586 19.95 -3.41 12.34
N GLU A 587 18.85 -2.83 12.79
CA GLU A 587 18.52 -1.40 12.65
C GLU A 587 19.48 -0.47 13.40
N HIS A 588 20.26 -1.00 14.35
CA HIS A 588 21.26 -0.28 15.14
C HIS A 588 22.66 -0.34 14.53
N ASN A 589 22.89 -1.15 13.50
CA ASN A 589 24.15 -1.18 12.77
C ASN A 589 24.12 -0.12 11.65
N PRO A 590 24.95 0.94 11.70
CA PRO A 590 24.94 1.99 10.67
C PRO A 590 25.30 1.44 9.27
N ALA A 591 26.05 0.34 9.19
CA ALA A 591 26.36 -0.30 7.90
C ALA A 591 25.12 -0.89 7.20
N VAL A 592 24.08 -1.28 7.94
CA VAL A 592 22.79 -1.73 7.39
C VAL A 592 22.04 -0.54 6.77
N LEU A 593 21.98 0.60 7.48
CA LEU A 593 21.39 1.83 6.96
C LEU A 593 22.17 2.37 5.74
N ASP A 594 23.50 2.38 5.79
CA ASP A 594 24.36 2.82 4.68
C ASP A 594 24.17 1.94 3.43
N TYR A 595 24.10 0.61 3.62
CA TYR A 595 23.88 -0.36 2.56
C TYR A 595 22.50 -0.20 1.92
N LEU A 596 21.42 -0.21 2.71
CA LEU A 596 20.04 -0.11 2.21
C LEU A 596 19.78 1.26 1.57
N ALA A 597 20.20 2.36 2.22
CA ALA A 597 20.02 3.70 1.63
C ALA A 597 20.83 3.86 0.35
N GLY A 598 22.08 3.38 0.29
CA GLY A 598 22.88 3.42 -0.93
C GLY A 598 22.31 2.56 -2.08
N ALA A 599 21.74 1.40 -1.77
CA ALA A 599 21.04 0.56 -2.74
C ALA A 599 19.80 1.26 -3.30
N TYR A 600 18.96 1.83 -2.45
CA TYR A 600 17.74 2.49 -2.88
C TYR A 600 17.98 3.87 -3.52
N GLU A 601 19.05 4.59 -3.15
CA GLU A 601 19.57 5.73 -3.92
C GLU A 601 19.89 5.34 -5.37
N GLN A 602 20.60 4.23 -5.60
CA GLN A 602 20.90 3.71 -6.95
C GLN A 602 19.63 3.44 -7.77
N TRP A 603 18.56 2.91 -7.15
CA TRP A 603 17.31 2.61 -7.88
C TRP A 603 16.49 3.87 -8.20
N ILE A 604 16.58 4.94 -7.40
CA ILE A 604 16.05 6.26 -7.76
C ILE A 604 16.84 6.85 -8.92
N GLU A 605 18.18 6.79 -8.86
CA GLU A 605 19.07 7.21 -9.94
C GLU A 605 18.83 6.43 -11.25
N GLN A 606 18.23 5.23 -11.18
CA GLN A 606 17.79 4.42 -12.32
C GLN A 606 16.35 4.67 -12.80
N GLY A 607 15.53 5.43 -12.07
CA GLY A 607 14.23 5.91 -12.54
C GLY A 607 13.00 5.53 -11.71
N ALA A 608 13.16 5.01 -10.49
CA ALA A 608 12.05 4.92 -9.55
C ALA A 608 11.57 6.34 -9.14
N ASP A 609 10.27 6.61 -9.24
CA ASP A 609 9.62 7.89 -8.90
C ASP A 609 9.12 7.96 -7.45
N ALA A 610 8.86 6.80 -6.84
CA ALA A 610 8.36 6.64 -5.48
C ALA A 610 8.66 5.23 -4.96
N PHE A 611 8.51 5.01 -3.65
CA PHE A 611 8.62 3.67 -3.04
C PHE A 611 7.33 3.20 -2.36
N ARG A 612 7.02 1.90 -2.50
CA ARG A 612 6.27 1.18 -1.46
C ARG A 612 7.29 0.56 -0.51
N ILE A 613 7.13 0.76 0.79
CA ILE A 613 8.00 0.19 1.81
C ILE A 613 7.35 -1.07 2.38
N ASP A 614 7.99 -2.22 2.17
CA ASP A 614 7.58 -3.49 2.73
C ASP A 614 7.66 -3.50 4.26
N THR A 615 6.68 -4.15 4.88
CA THR A 615 6.63 -4.50 6.32
C THR A 615 7.08 -3.38 7.28
N ILE A 616 6.77 -2.12 6.96
CA ILE A 616 7.34 -0.91 7.61
C ILE A 616 7.24 -0.92 9.14
N GLY A 617 6.17 -1.51 9.70
CA GLY A 617 5.94 -1.61 11.15
C GLY A 617 6.85 -2.57 11.91
N TRP A 618 7.74 -3.30 11.24
CA TRP A 618 8.71 -4.21 11.87
C TRP A 618 10.06 -3.53 12.17
N MET A 619 10.49 -2.60 11.31
CA MET A 619 11.64 -1.71 11.58
C MET A 619 11.16 -0.46 12.34
N PRO A 620 11.92 0.06 13.33
CA PRO A 620 11.45 1.17 14.14
C PRO A 620 11.48 2.51 13.39
N ASP A 621 10.52 3.38 13.73
CA ASP A 621 10.36 4.75 13.19
C ASP A 621 11.65 5.59 13.18
N ALA A 622 12.57 5.36 14.11
CA ALA A 622 13.86 6.05 14.17
C ALA A 622 14.86 5.60 13.06
N PHE A 623 14.75 4.36 12.57
CA PHE A 623 15.47 3.92 11.37
C PHE A 623 14.86 4.57 10.13
N TRP A 624 13.52 4.51 10.00
CA TRP A 624 12.83 5.10 8.86
C TRP A 624 13.04 6.60 8.76
N GLN A 625 13.03 7.35 9.87
CA GLN A 625 13.35 8.77 9.87
C GLN A 625 14.75 9.04 9.28
N GLN A 626 15.76 8.24 9.61
CA GLN A 626 17.11 8.40 9.06
C GLN A 626 17.15 8.05 7.57
N PHE A 627 16.49 6.96 7.17
CA PHE A 627 16.37 6.52 5.78
C PHE A 627 15.69 7.59 4.91
N THR A 628 14.47 8.02 5.25
CA THR A 628 13.72 8.99 4.45
C THR A 628 14.38 10.37 4.43
N THR A 629 14.97 10.81 5.56
CA THR A 629 15.76 12.06 5.60
C THR A 629 16.94 12.00 4.62
N ARG A 630 17.65 10.87 4.57
CA ARG A 630 18.79 10.68 3.65
C ARG A 630 18.37 10.66 2.19
N ILE A 631 17.31 9.91 1.84
CA ILE A 631 16.77 9.92 0.47
C ILE A 631 16.30 11.33 0.09
N ARG A 632 15.50 12.00 0.94
CA ARG A 632 14.93 13.32 0.64
C ARG A 632 15.98 14.45 0.63
N ALA A 633 17.15 14.26 1.26
CA ALA A 633 18.28 15.18 1.13
C ALA A 633 18.92 15.17 -0.28
N LYS A 634 18.83 14.06 -1.02
CA LYS A 634 19.21 13.95 -2.44
C LYS A 634 18.04 14.19 -3.39
N HIS A 635 16.84 13.74 -3.01
CA HIS A 635 15.63 13.74 -3.83
C HIS A 635 14.48 14.43 -3.07
N PRO A 636 14.46 15.78 -2.98
CA PRO A 636 13.43 16.50 -2.24
C PRO A 636 12.02 16.19 -2.75
N GLY A 637 11.10 15.90 -1.83
CA GLY A 637 9.73 15.51 -2.18
C GLY A 637 9.57 14.09 -2.73
N PHE A 638 10.57 13.21 -2.59
CA PHE A 638 10.42 11.80 -2.98
C PHE A 638 9.33 11.11 -2.14
N PHE A 639 8.29 10.64 -2.83
CA PHE A 639 7.11 10.06 -2.21
C PHE A 639 7.35 8.60 -1.79
N MET A 640 6.83 8.23 -0.62
CA MET A 640 6.95 6.88 -0.07
C MET A 640 5.69 6.51 0.70
N PHE A 641 5.23 5.27 0.57
CA PHE A 641 4.13 4.72 1.38
C PHE A 641 4.46 3.32 1.91
N GLY A 642 4.23 3.04 3.19
CA GLY A 642 4.58 1.77 3.82
C GLY A 642 3.39 0.82 4.01
N GLU A 643 3.69 -0.49 4.09
CA GLU A 643 2.74 -1.47 4.62
C GLU A 643 2.91 -1.66 6.13
N ALA A 644 2.02 -1.03 6.90
CA ALA A 644 1.78 -1.41 8.29
C ALA A 644 0.44 -2.16 8.35
N PHE A 645 0.48 -3.50 8.44
CA PHE A 645 -0.72 -4.33 8.51
C PHE A 645 -1.39 -4.22 9.90
N ASP A 646 -2.28 -3.24 10.07
CA ASP A 646 -3.24 -3.21 11.17
C ASP A 646 -4.51 -2.44 10.75
N TYR A 647 -5.66 -2.86 11.25
CA TYR A 647 -6.94 -2.20 11.01
C TYR A 647 -7.22 -1.06 12.01
N ASP A 648 -6.38 -0.91 13.04
CA ASP A 648 -6.36 0.24 13.95
C ASP A 648 -5.56 1.41 13.34
N ALA A 649 -6.29 2.40 12.81
CA ALA A 649 -5.72 3.63 12.24
C ALA A 649 -4.74 4.35 13.19
N GLY A 650 -4.92 4.21 14.52
CA GLY A 650 -4.05 4.81 15.52
C GLY A 650 -2.65 4.20 15.59
N ARG A 651 -2.46 2.99 15.06
CA ARG A 651 -1.16 2.30 15.01
C ARG A 651 -0.41 2.62 13.74
N ILE A 652 -1.07 2.43 12.59
CA ILE A 652 -0.43 2.61 11.27
C ILE A 652 -0.10 4.08 10.97
N ALA A 653 -0.79 5.02 11.62
CA ALA A 653 -0.54 6.45 11.51
C ALA A 653 0.85 6.90 12.02
N THR A 654 1.55 6.11 12.85
CA THR A 654 2.83 6.53 13.46
C THR A 654 3.85 6.94 12.39
N HIS A 655 4.03 6.11 11.36
CA HIS A 655 4.97 6.33 10.26
C HIS A 655 4.69 7.61 9.44
N THR A 656 3.45 8.10 9.45
CA THR A 656 3.04 9.32 8.73
C THR A 656 3.53 10.61 9.39
N LEU A 657 4.00 10.56 10.64
CA LEU A 657 4.37 11.75 11.40
C LEU A 657 5.76 12.28 11.00
N PRO A 658 5.99 13.62 10.97
CA PRO A 658 7.26 14.25 10.57
C PRO A 658 8.54 13.86 11.33
N SER A 659 8.44 13.08 12.41
CA SER A 659 9.57 12.57 13.19
C SER A 659 9.65 11.04 13.25
N HIS A 660 8.90 10.35 12.38
CA HIS A 660 8.74 8.88 12.35
C HIS A 660 8.95 8.28 10.95
N GLY A 661 9.62 9.00 10.04
CA GLY A 661 9.79 8.66 8.63
C GLY A 661 9.06 9.63 7.70
N GLU A 662 7.93 10.19 8.12
CA GLU A 662 7.06 11.00 7.26
C GLU A 662 6.71 10.25 5.96
N THR A 663 6.32 8.99 6.14
CA THR A 663 5.97 8.04 5.10
C THR A 663 4.46 7.86 5.10
N SER A 664 3.80 7.93 3.94
CA SER A 664 2.38 7.56 3.85
C SER A 664 2.19 6.06 4.18
N VAL A 665 0.95 5.57 4.28
CA VAL A 665 0.68 4.14 4.49
C VAL A 665 -0.44 3.63 3.61
N LEU A 666 -0.43 2.31 3.37
CA LEU A 666 -1.58 1.57 2.86
C LEU A 666 -2.76 1.69 3.84
N ASP A 667 -3.91 2.12 3.34
CA ASP A 667 -5.09 2.46 4.15
C ASP A 667 -5.90 1.20 4.52
N PHE A 668 -5.34 0.35 5.38
CA PHE A 668 -6.00 -0.86 5.90
C PHE A 668 -7.39 -0.59 6.55
N PRO A 669 -7.60 0.49 7.33
CA PRO A 669 -8.91 0.85 7.86
C PRO A 669 -9.95 1.14 6.78
N MET A 670 -9.58 1.80 5.67
CA MET A 670 -10.46 1.95 4.51
C MET A 670 -10.64 0.63 3.76
N LYS A 671 -9.59 -0.15 3.55
CA LYS A 671 -9.65 -1.48 2.91
C LYS A 671 -10.67 -2.39 3.58
N GLN A 672 -10.68 -2.43 4.91
CA GLN A 672 -11.68 -3.20 5.66
C GLN A 672 -13.09 -2.67 5.41
N ALA A 673 -13.29 -1.35 5.52
CA ALA A 673 -14.61 -0.75 5.31
C ALA A 673 -15.14 -1.00 3.88
N MET A 674 -14.26 -0.95 2.87
CA MET A 674 -14.59 -1.26 1.48
C MET A 674 -14.94 -2.73 1.26
N GLU A 675 -14.21 -3.67 1.86
CA GLU A 675 -14.57 -5.10 1.83
C GLU A 675 -15.97 -5.35 2.42
N GLU A 676 -16.33 -4.61 3.49
CA GLU A 676 -17.64 -4.73 4.12
C GLU A 676 -18.77 -4.05 3.34
N ALA A 677 -18.52 -2.92 2.67
CA ALA A 677 -19.52 -2.19 1.88
C ALA A 677 -19.76 -2.79 0.48
N PHE A 678 -18.71 -3.31 -0.17
CA PHE A 678 -18.72 -3.70 -1.59
C PHE A 678 -18.49 -5.20 -1.82
N GLY A 679 -17.91 -5.92 -0.86
CA GLY A 679 -17.85 -7.39 -0.86
C GLY A 679 -19.20 -8.03 -0.51
N ARG A 680 -19.21 -9.35 -0.23
CA ARG A 680 -20.44 -10.12 0.09
C ARG A 680 -21.30 -9.59 1.24
N LYS A 681 -20.75 -8.75 2.13
CA LYS A 681 -21.46 -8.16 3.27
C LYS A 681 -22.43 -7.03 2.88
N GLN A 682 -22.16 -6.31 1.79
CA GLN A 682 -23.03 -5.27 1.22
C GLN A 682 -23.49 -4.16 2.20
N ALA A 683 -22.68 -3.84 3.23
CA ALA A 683 -22.97 -2.77 4.19
C ALA A 683 -23.20 -1.41 3.51
N GLY A 684 -23.91 -0.49 4.15
CA GLY A 684 -24.18 0.82 3.57
C GLY A 684 -22.97 1.75 3.57
N PHE A 685 -23.05 2.83 2.79
CA PHE A 685 -21.97 3.83 2.66
C PHE A 685 -21.56 4.46 4.00
N GLU A 686 -22.44 4.49 5.01
CA GLU A 686 -22.13 4.92 6.37
C GLU A 686 -20.98 4.12 7.01
N ARG A 687 -20.74 2.88 6.59
CA ARG A 687 -19.64 2.03 7.08
C ARG A 687 -18.25 2.60 6.73
N LEU A 688 -18.16 3.38 5.66
CA LEU A 688 -16.90 3.97 5.18
C LEU A 688 -16.49 5.20 5.98
N ALA A 689 -17.47 5.91 6.57
CA ALA A 689 -17.27 7.22 7.21
C ALA A 689 -16.23 7.22 8.35
N PRO A 690 -16.20 6.25 9.28
CA PRO A 690 -15.19 6.23 10.36
C PRO A 690 -13.75 6.13 9.84
N SER A 691 -13.54 5.39 8.76
CA SER A 691 -12.22 5.21 8.12
C SER A 691 -11.78 6.42 7.30
N LEU A 692 -12.66 7.38 7.01
CA LEU A 692 -12.29 8.57 6.23
C LEU A 692 -11.30 9.49 6.98
N HIS A 693 -11.43 9.61 8.30
CA HIS A 693 -10.58 10.44 9.18
C HIS A 693 -10.41 11.92 8.76
N LEU A 694 -11.42 12.51 8.10
CA LEU A 694 -11.35 13.84 7.47
C LEU A 694 -11.00 15.00 8.43
N THR A 695 -11.33 14.87 9.72
CA THR A 695 -10.98 15.84 10.76
C THR A 695 -10.53 15.11 12.03
N GLY A 696 -9.53 15.65 12.73
CA GLY A 696 -9.09 15.13 14.04
C GLY A 696 -8.51 13.72 14.04
N GLY A 697 -8.19 13.14 12.87
CA GLY A 697 -7.67 11.78 12.72
C GLY A 697 -6.27 11.53 13.32
N PRO A 698 -5.83 10.26 13.35
CA PRO A 698 -4.53 9.90 13.92
C PRO A 698 -3.35 10.22 12.99
N TYR A 699 -3.55 10.18 11.68
CA TYR A 699 -2.56 10.47 10.63
C TYR A 699 -2.00 11.90 10.71
N ALA A 700 -0.87 12.13 10.03
CA ALA A 700 -0.50 13.48 9.60
C ALA A 700 -1.49 13.98 8.54
N ASN A 701 -1.66 13.24 7.43
CA ASN A 701 -2.61 13.61 6.39
C ASN A 701 -3.40 12.39 5.84
N PRO A 702 -4.74 12.34 5.99
CA PRO A 702 -5.55 11.26 5.41
C PRO A 702 -5.69 11.33 3.89
N TYR A 703 -5.32 12.46 3.25
CA TYR A 703 -5.41 12.63 1.80
C TYR A 703 -4.21 12.03 1.04
N ASP A 704 -3.11 11.73 1.72
CA ASP A 704 -1.88 11.16 1.14
C ASP A 704 -1.85 9.62 1.21
N LEU A 705 -2.83 8.99 1.85
CA LEU A 705 -2.90 7.55 2.09
C LEU A 705 -3.12 6.76 0.79
N ALA A 706 -2.41 5.64 0.65
CA ALA A 706 -2.58 4.72 -0.46
C ALA A 706 -3.83 3.84 -0.23
N THR A 707 -4.95 4.18 -0.89
CA THR A 707 -6.25 3.51 -0.71
C THR A 707 -6.39 2.30 -1.63
N PHE A 708 -6.92 1.20 -1.10
CA PHE A 708 -7.02 -0.08 -1.80
C PHE A 708 -8.12 -0.96 -1.20
N TYR A 709 -8.48 -2.07 -1.87
CA TYR A 709 -9.40 -3.08 -1.34
C TYR A 709 -8.83 -4.51 -1.34
N ASP A 710 -7.87 -4.84 -2.21
CA ASP A 710 -7.04 -6.06 -2.15
C ASP A 710 -5.58 -5.81 -2.56
N ASN A 711 -4.67 -6.65 -2.06
CA ASN A 711 -3.23 -6.66 -2.35
C ASN A 711 -2.73 -8.12 -2.50
N HIS A 712 -1.41 -8.34 -2.42
CA HIS A 712 -0.78 -9.65 -2.61
C HIS A 712 -0.85 -10.60 -1.40
N ASP A 713 -1.21 -10.15 -0.20
CA ASP A 713 -1.04 -10.92 1.05
C ASP A 713 -2.36 -11.36 1.69
N MET A 714 -3.43 -10.62 1.42
CA MET A 714 -4.78 -10.94 1.86
C MET A 714 -5.58 -11.69 0.77
N PRO A 715 -6.73 -12.30 1.10
CA PRO A 715 -7.64 -12.78 0.07
C PRO A 715 -8.09 -11.64 -0.87
N ARG A 716 -8.14 -11.93 -2.17
CA ARG A 716 -8.76 -11.03 -3.18
C ARG A 716 -10.19 -10.68 -2.74
N MET A 717 -10.67 -9.47 -3.04
CA MET A 717 -12.00 -9.04 -2.64
C MET A 717 -13.07 -9.98 -3.23
N ASP A 718 -13.94 -10.53 -2.36
CA ASP A 718 -15.05 -11.38 -2.80
C ASP A 718 -16.31 -10.55 -3.06
N ALA A 719 -16.44 -10.07 -4.30
CA ALA A 719 -17.53 -9.21 -4.75
C ALA A 719 -18.23 -9.75 -6.02
N SER A 720 -19.44 -9.27 -6.29
CA SER A 720 -20.03 -9.30 -7.63
C SER A 720 -19.29 -8.34 -8.57
N ASP A 721 -19.56 -8.40 -9.87
CA ASP A 721 -19.03 -7.41 -10.82
C ASP A 721 -19.48 -5.99 -10.43
N THR A 722 -20.74 -5.86 -10.01
CA THR A 722 -21.29 -4.63 -9.46
C THR A 722 -20.55 -4.15 -8.21
N GLY A 723 -20.17 -5.04 -7.30
CA GLY A 723 -19.38 -4.67 -6.11
C GLY A 723 -17.97 -4.17 -6.45
N PHE A 724 -17.29 -4.73 -7.47
CA PHE A 724 -16.04 -4.12 -7.96
C PHE A 724 -16.30 -2.73 -8.58
N ILE A 725 -17.35 -2.59 -9.38
CA ILE A 725 -17.73 -1.30 -10.00
C ILE A 725 -18.01 -0.23 -8.92
N ASP A 726 -18.74 -0.57 -7.86
CA ASP A 726 -19.04 0.34 -6.75
C ASP A 726 -17.79 0.67 -5.91
N ALA A 727 -16.92 -0.32 -5.68
CA ALA A 727 -15.62 -0.10 -5.05
C ALA A 727 -14.74 0.84 -5.89
N HIS A 728 -14.71 0.71 -7.22
CA HIS A 728 -14.01 1.63 -8.12
C HIS A 728 -14.64 3.02 -8.16
N ASN A 729 -15.97 3.10 -8.20
CA ASN A 729 -16.71 4.37 -8.14
C ASN A 729 -16.36 5.18 -6.88
N TRP A 730 -16.25 4.51 -5.72
CA TRP A 730 -15.78 5.11 -4.47
C TRP A 730 -14.28 5.44 -4.49
N LEU A 731 -13.43 4.44 -4.81
CA LEU A 731 -11.97 4.52 -4.71
C LEU A 731 -11.36 5.69 -5.49
N PHE A 732 -11.92 6.00 -6.66
CA PHE A 732 -11.41 7.08 -7.51
C PHE A 732 -11.99 8.46 -7.20
N THR A 733 -13.06 8.55 -6.39
CA THR A 733 -13.75 9.81 -6.06
C THR A 733 -13.55 10.28 -4.61
N ALA A 734 -13.39 9.35 -3.66
CA ALA A 734 -13.06 9.64 -2.26
C ALA A 734 -11.59 10.07 -2.06
N ARG A 735 -11.23 10.48 -0.83
CA ARG A 735 -9.86 10.91 -0.49
C ARG A 735 -8.81 9.79 -0.52
N GLY A 736 -7.57 10.16 -0.82
CA GLY A 736 -6.42 9.25 -0.90
C GLY A 736 -5.92 9.06 -2.33
N ILE A 737 -4.95 8.16 -2.46
CA ILE A 737 -4.25 7.80 -3.70
C ILE A 737 -4.66 6.38 -4.09
N PRO A 738 -5.47 6.19 -5.14
CA PRO A 738 -6.09 4.89 -5.43
C PRO A 738 -5.08 3.89 -6.00
N VAL A 739 -5.06 2.69 -5.40
CA VAL A 739 -4.28 1.53 -5.81
C VAL A 739 -5.20 0.39 -6.22
N VAL A 740 -4.97 -0.20 -7.40
CA VAL A 740 -5.70 -1.38 -7.90
C VAL A 740 -4.70 -2.49 -8.25
N TYR A 741 -4.90 -3.68 -7.70
CA TYR A 741 -4.06 -4.85 -7.91
C TYR A 741 -4.42 -5.59 -9.22
N TYR A 742 -3.42 -6.11 -9.94
CA TYR A 742 -3.58 -6.67 -11.29
C TYR A 742 -4.71 -7.70 -11.41
N GLY A 743 -5.53 -7.60 -12.44
CA GLY A 743 -6.69 -8.47 -12.65
C GLY A 743 -7.91 -8.15 -11.77
N SER A 744 -7.80 -7.29 -10.75
CA SER A 744 -9.00 -6.86 -10.00
C SER A 744 -9.93 -5.98 -10.86
N GLU A 745 -9.47 -5.48 -12.02
CA GLU A 745 -10.30 -4.89 -13.09
C GLU A 745 -11.18 -5.89 -13.85
N MET A 746 -11.04 -7.20 -13.60
CA MET A 746 -12.00 -8.23 -14.02
C MET A 746 -12.52 -9.06 -12.82
N GLY A 747 -12.18 -8.67 -11.60
CA GLY A 747 -12.37 -9.48 -10.40
C GLY A 747 -11.70 -10.85 -10.54
N PHE A 748 -10.43 -10.87 -10.94
CA PHE A 748 -9.61 -12.07 -11.00
C PHE A 748 -9.52 -12.73 -9.62
N MET A 749 -9.75 -14.05 -9.57
CA MET A 749 -9.53 -14.88 -8.37
C MET A 749 -10.21 -14.38 -7.07
N ARG A 750 -11.44 -13.87 -7.17
CA ARG A 750 -12.30 -13.44 -6.04
C ARG A 750 -12.25 -14.37 -4.82
N GLY A 751 -12.08 -13.78 -3.64
CA GLY A 751 -12.05 -14.49 -2.36
C GLY A 751 -10.88 -15.47 -2.18
N ARG A 752 -9.94 -15.57 -3.13
CA ARG A 752 -8.85 -16.53 -3.05
C ARG A 752 -7.68 -15.99 -2.21
N PRO A 753 -7.12 -16.77 -1.27
CA PRO A 753 -5.93 -16.41 -0.49
C PRO A 753 -4.64 -16.52 -1.33
N GLU A 754 -3.51 -16.06 -0.77
CA GLU A 754 -2.14 -16.15 -1.33
C GLU A 754 -1.92 -17.46 -2.13
N HIS A 755 -1.90 -18.58 -1.41
CA HIS A 755 -1.62 -19.92 -1.91
C HIS A 755 -2.79 -20.60 -2.65
N GLY A 756 -3.96 -19.93 -2.78
CA GLY A 756 -5.20 -20.51 -3.30
C GLY A 756 -5.83 -19.78 -4.48
N GLY A 757 -5.10 -18.80 -5.06
CA GLY A 757 -5.47 -18.11 -6.28
C GLY A 757 -5.08 -16.62 -6.36
N ASN A 758 -4.85 -15.93 -5.23
CA ASN A 758 -4.58 -14.47 -5.24
C ASN A 758 -3.48 -14.08 -6.23
N ARG A 759 -2.36 -14.79 -6.13
CA ARG A 759 -1.09 -14.57 -6.82
C ARG A 759 -0.96 -15.35 -8.14
N ASN A 760 -2.05 -15.85 -8.73
CA ASN A 760 -1.95 -16.65 -9.96
C ASN A 760 -1.53 -15.80 -11.17
N TYR A 761 -0.87 -16.44 -12.14
CA TYR A 761 -0.47 -15.81 -13.40
C TYR A 761 -1.66 -15.22 -14.14
N PHE A 762 -1.49 -14.01 -14.66
CA PHE A 762 -2.48 -13.28 -15.45
C PHE A 762 -2.26 -13.55 -16.94
N GLY A 763 -1.05 -13.30 -17.42
CA GLY A 763 -0.65 -13.41 -18.82
C GLY A 763 -1.37 -12.42 -19.74
N THR A 764 -0.97 -12.45 -21.00
CA THR A 764 -1.72 -11.80 -22.08
C THR A 764 -3.16 -12.35 -22.17
N GLU A 765 -3.39 -13.61 -21.80
CA GLU A 765 -4.75 -14.19 -21.72
C GLU A 765 -5.65 -13.45 -20.72
N GLY A 766 -5.15 -13.13 -19.53
CA GLY A 766 -5.85 -12.32 -18.52
C GLY A 766 -6.11 -10.90 -19.01
N ILE A 767 -5.14 -10.30 -19.70
CA ILE A 767 -5.27 -8.98 -20.33
C ILE A 767 -6.38 -8.96 -21.40
N GLU A 768 -6.42 -9.93 -22.31
CA GLU A 768 -7.48 -10.03 -23.33
C GLU A 768 -8.85 -10.34 -22.70
N ALA A 769 -8.91 -11.20 -21.68
CA ALA A 769 -10.15 -11.46 -20.95
C ALA A 769 -10.67 -10.20 -20.23
N ALA A 770 -9.78 -9.42 -19.62
CA ALA A 770 -10.13 -8.19 -18.92
C ALA A 770 -10.58 -7.06 -19.87
N LYS A 771 -10.08 -7.00 -21.11
CA LYS A 771 -10.59 -6.07 -22.14
C LYS A 771 -12.10 -6.22 -22.40
N ALA A 772 -12.65 -7.42 -22.23
CA ALA A 772 -14.08 -7.70 -22.36
C ALA A 772 -14.89 -7.50 -21.07
N SER A 773 -14.25 -7.16 -19.94
CA SER A 773 -14.93 -7.09 -18.63
C SER A 773 -15.76 -5.79 -18.46
N PRO A 774 -17.01 -5.87 -17.95
CA PRO A 774 -17.76 -4.68 -17.58
C PRO A 774 -17.12 -3.91 -16.41
N ILE A 775 -16.34 -4.59 -15.56
CA ILE A 775 -15.59 -3.99 -14.47
C ILE A 775 -14.51 -3.06 -15.04
N ARG A 776 -13.64 -3.55 -15.95
CA ARG A 776 -12.60 -2.74 -16.63
C ARG A 776 -13.21 -1.53 -17.34
N ALA A 777 -14.36 -1.70 -18.00
CA ALA A 777 -15.04 -0.61 -18.69
C ALA A 777 -15.50 0.51 -17.73
N ALA A 778 -16.04 0.14 -16.56
CA ALA A 778 -16.45 1.11 -15.54
C ALA A 778 -15.25 1.76 -14.82
N LEU A 779 -14.25 0.96 -14.44
CA LEU A 779 -12.98 1.40 -13.87
C LEU A 779 -12.32 2.46 -14.76
N SER A 780 -12.14 2.14 -16.05
CA SER A 780 -11.53 3.04 -17.03
C SER A 780 -12.28 4.37 -17.14
N ARG A 781 -13.62 4.35 -17.03
CA ARG A 781 -14.45 5.55 -17.03
C ARG A 781 -14.19 6.44 -15.80
N ILE A 782 -14.24 5.88 -14.60
CA ILE A 782 -14.10 6.69 -13.37
C ILE A 782 -12.65 7.10 -13.09
N ALA A 783 -11.67 6.28 -13.48
CA ALA A 783 -10.26 6.63 -13.41
C ALA A 783 -9.90 7.83 -14.30
N LYS A 784 -10.46 7.89 -15.53
CA LYS A 784 -10.31 9.06 -16.42
C LYS A 784 -10.97 10.33 -15.86
N VAL A 785 -12.11 10.19 -15.17
CA VAL A 785 -12.75 11.31 -14.45
C VAL A 785 -11.83 11.83 -13.32
N ARG A 786 -11.20 10.95 -12.53
CA ARG A 786 -10.17 11.39 -11.55
C ARG A 786 -8.98 12.07 -12.23
N ALA A 787 -8.44 11.48 -13.29
CA ALA A 787 -7.28 12.02 -14.00
C ALA A 787 -7.52 13.43 -14.57
N ALA A 788 -8.77 13.79 -14.89
CA ALA A 788 -9.15 15.11 -15.39
C ALA A 788 -9.55 16.13 -14.29
N ALA A 789 -9.73 15.72 -13.03
CA ALA A 789 -10.33 16.55 -11.98
C ALA A 789 -9.39 16.78 -10.77
N PRO A 790 -8.67 17.92 -10.70
CA PRO A 790 -7.86 18.32 -9.53
C PRO A 790 -8.60 18.25 -8.19
N ALA A 791 -9.91 18.50 -8.18
CA ALA A 791 -10.75 18.33 -6.99
C ALA A 791 -10.75 16.89 -6.46
N LEU A 792 -10.96 15.90 -7.33
CA LEU A 792 -10.94 14.47 -6.95
C LEU A 792 -9.53 14.00 -6.57
N GLN A 793 -8.50 14.54 -7.23
CA GLN A 793 -7.11 14.24 -6.96
C GLN A 793 -6.68 14.69 -5.56
N ARG A 794 -6.78 15.99 -5.27
CA ARG A 794 -6.12 16.63 -4.12
C ARG A 794 -7.04 17.47 -3.22
N GLY A 795 -8.32 17.59 -3.56
CA GLY A 795 -9.27 18.43 -2.83
C GLY A 795 -9.74 17.87 -1.48
N LEU A 796 -10.12 18.75 -0.56
CA LEU A 796 -10.82 18.40 0.69
C LEU A 796 -12.10 17.62 0.38
N GLN A 797 -12.47 16.64 1.20
CA GLN A 797 -13.76 15.95 1.15
C GLN A 797 -14.73 16.54 2.18
N LEU A 798 -15.98 16.78 1.79
CA LEU A 798 -17.06 17.23 2.66
C LEU A 798 -18.32 16.39 2.40
N ASP A 799 -18.65 15.51 3.34
CA ASP A 799 -19.76 14.57 3.18
C ASP A 799 -21.12 15.28 3.34
N VAL A 800 -21.98 15.12 2.33
CA VAL A 800 -23.37 15.62 2.35
C VAL A 800 -24.28 14.55 2.95
N GLU A 801 -24.11 13.31 2.49
CA GLU A 801 -24.86 12.11 2.83
C GLU A 801 -23.98 10.86 2.61
N LEU A 802 -23.95 9.91 3.56
CA LEU A 802 -23.41 8.56 3.40
C LEU A 802 -24.41 7.62 4.08
N ALA A 803 -25.30 6.98 3.31
CA ALA A 803 -26.44 6.24 3.88
C ALA A 803 -26.94 5.11 2.97
N GLY A 804 -26.82 3.87 3.44
CA GLY A 804 -27.32 2.69 2.74
C GLY A 804 -26.69 2.56 1.36
N ASN A 805 -27.52 2.58 0.32
CA ASN A 805 -27.07 2.49 -1.07
C ASN A 805 -26.73 3.84 -1.73
N ARG A 806 -26.91 4.98 -1.04
CA ARG A 806 -26.66 6.32 -1.56
C ARG A 806 -25.50 7.02 -0.83
N ALA A 807 -24.67 7.72 -1.60
CA ALA A 807 -23.67 8.64 -1.06
C ALA A 807 -23.62 9.92 -1.90
N ALA A 808 -23.43 11.05 -1.23
CA ALA A 808 -23.20 12.35 -1.85
C ALA A 808 -22.16 13.13 -1.04
N PHE A 809 -21.14 13.66 -1.70
CA PHE A 809 -20.10 14.46 -1.05
C PHE A 809 -19.45 15.43 -2.03
N TYR A 810 -18.90 16.53 -1.51
CA TYR A 810 -18.07 17.44 -2.29
C TYR A 810 -16.61 17.04 -2.20
N ARG A 811 -15.86 17.30 -3.28
CA ARG A 811 -14.40 17.44 -3.26
C ARG A 811 -14.04 18.87 -3.68
N VAL A 812 -13.17 19.57 -2.96
CA VAL A 812 -12.83 20.97 -3.24
C VAL A 812 -11.32 21.18 -3.27
N TYR A 813 -10.79 21.64 -4.42
CA TYR A 813 -9.40 22.05 -4.56
C TYR A 813 -9.31 23.49 -5.06
N GLN A 814 -8.75 24.36 -4.22
CA GLN A 814 -8.53 25.78 -4.48
C GLN A 814 -7.13 26.11 -3.96
N HIS A 815 -6.17 26.26 -4.86
CA HIS A 815 -4.79 26.61 -4.51
C HIS A 815 -4.07 27.22 -5.72
N GLY A 816 -3.44 28.38 -5.53
CA GLY A 816 -2.86 29.16 -6.62
C GLY A 816 -3.92 29.49 -7.69
N ASP A 817 -3.58 29.24 -8.95
CA ASP A 817 -4.46 29.52 -10.09
C ASP A 817 -5.53 28.43 -10.34
N THR A 818 -5.51 27.31 -9.60
CA THR A 818 -6.47 26.21 -9.79
C THR A 818 -7.62 26.29 -8.78
N GLN A 819 -8.86 26.29 -9.28
CA GLN A 819 -10.08 26.41 -8.48
C GLN A 819 -11.15 25.47 -9.05
N GLN A 820 -11.48 24.40 -8.33
CA GLN A 820 -12.47 23.42 -8.76
C GLN A 820 -13.22 22.82 -7.56
N ILE A 821 -14.54 22.80 -7.66
CA ILE A 821 -15.45 22.06 -6.79
C ILE A 821 -16.01 20.89 -7.61
N ALA A 822 -15.99 19.69 -7.05
CA ALA A 822 -16.69 18.52 -7.58
C ALA A 822 -17.79 18.09 -6.61
N LEU A 823 -19.01 17.85 -7.12
CA LEU A 823 -20.08 17.15 -6.41
C LEU A 823 -20.15 15.72 -6.93
N VAL A 824 -19.89 14.76 -6.05
CA VAL A 824 -19.93 13.32 -6.34
C VAL A 824 -21.23 12.74 -5.80
N LEU A 825 -21.93 11.96 -6.61
CA LEU A 825 -23.14 11.21 -6.25
C LEU A 825 -22.94 9.74 -6.62
N LEU A 826 -23.15 8.82 -5.68
CA LEU A 826 -22.95 7.38 -5.85
C LEU A 826 -24.22 6.60 -5.50
N ASN A 827 -24.51 5.56 -6.27
CA ASN A 827 -25.60 4.63 -6.02
C ASN A 827 -25.14 3.18 -6.21
N LYS A 828 -25.06 2.40 -5.12
CA LYS A 828 -24.69 0.97 -5.15
C LYS A 828 -25.89 0.01 -5.14
N GLY A 829 -27.11 0.51 -5.36
CA GLY A 829 -28.33 -0.30 -5.42
C GLY A 829 -28.65 -0.80 -6.84
N ASP A 830 -29.44 -1.88 -6.93
CA ASP A 830 -29.88 -2.50 -8.18
C ASP A 830 -30.88 -1.65 -9.00
N ALA A 831 -31.32 -0.50 -8.49
CA ALA A 831 -32.27 0.41 -9.13
C ALA A 831 -31.69 1.83 -9.25
N PRO A 832 -32.07 2.63 -10.26
CA PRO A 832 -31.66 4.02 -10.37
C PRO A 832 -32.20 4.87 -9.22
N GLU A 833 -31.32 5.62 -8.56
CA GLU A 833 -31.64 6.52 -7.46
C GLU A 833 -31.80 7.97 -7.93
N ARG A 834 -32.48 8.78 -7.12
CA ARG A 834 -32.61 10.22 -7.33
C ARG A 834 -31.93 11.01 -6.21
N PHE A 835 -31.31 12.11 -6.61
CA PHE A 835 -30.64 13.06 -5.74
C PHE A 835 -31.16 14.46 -6.05
N ALA A 836 -31.39 15.25 -5.01
CA ALA A 836 -31.71 16.67 -5.10
C ALA A 836 -30.86 17.39 -4.05
N ILE A 837 -29.69 17.87 -4.46
CA ILE A 837 -28.71 18.49 -3.56
C ILE A 837 -28.94 20.00 -3.50
N ASP A 838 -28.96 20.55 -2.29
CA ASP A 838 -29.06 21.99 -1.99
C ASP A 838 -28.07 22.40 -0.89
N LYS A 839 -27.88 21.55 0.12
CA LYS A 839 -26.90 21.69 1.21
C LYS A 839 -25.49 21.99 0.65
N MET A 840 -25.00 23.19 0.96
CA MET A 840 -23.68 23.73 0.54
C MET A 840 -23.51 23.84 -0.99
N LEU A 841 -24.59 23.81 -1.77
CA LEU A 841 -24.51 23.85 -3.23
C LEU A 841 -24.27 25.29 -3.72
N GLN A 842 -23.13 25.50 -4.35
CA GLN A 842 -22.80 26.78 -4.97
C GLN A 842 -23.57 27.02 -6.28
N ALA A 843 -24.06 28.24 -6.47
CA ALA A 843 -24.63 28.68 -7.73
C ALA A 843 -23.58 28.75 -8.85
N GLY A 844 -23.97 28.41 -10.07
CA GLY A 844 -23.09 28.42 -11.23
C GLY A 844 -23.37 27.31 -12.24
N ARG A 845 -22.45 27.19 -13.20
CA ARG A 845 -22.53 26.28 -14.34
C ARG A 845 -21.82 24.95 -14.03
N TRP A 846 -22.58 23.97 -13.56
CA TRP A 846 -22.04 22.65 -13.20
C TRP A 846 -21.98 21.73 -14.41
N THR A 847 -20.81 21.16 -14.70
CA THR A 847 -20.58 20.29 -15.87
C THR A 847 -20.31 18.85 -15.42
N SER A 848 -21.08 17.89 -15.94
CA SER A 848 -20.87 16.46 -15.75
C SER A 848 -19.52 16.02 -16.35
N ALA A 849 -18.66 15.42 -15.52
CA ALA A 849 -17.38 14.88 -15.96
C ALA A 849 -17.50 13.58 -16.77
N LEU A 850 -18.70 12.97 -16.83
CA LEU A 850 -18.94 11.66 -17.45
C LEU A 850 -19.46 11.77 -18.90
N ASP A 851 -20.23 12.81 -19.21
CA ASP A 851 -20.87 13.01 -20.52
C ASP A 851 -20.84 14.46 -21.03
N GLY A 852 -20.31 15.41 -20.25
CA GLY A 852 -20.29 16.84 -20.61
C GLY A 852 -21.65 17.54 -20.53
N GLY A 853 -22.69 16.89 -20.00
CA GLY A 853 -23.99 17.51 -19.72
C GLY A 853 -23.87 18.63 -18.68
N VAL A 854 -24.69 19.67 -18.79
CA VAL A 854 -24.56 20.88 -17.94
C VAL A 854 -25.86 21.18 -17.19
N VAL A 855 -25.72 21.54 -15.92
CA VAL A 855 -26.78 22.04 -15.05
C VAL A 855 -26.45 23.47 -14.61
N GLU A 856 -27.29 24.43 -14.95
CA GLU A 856 -27.20 25.81 -14.45
C GLU A 856 -27.92 25.91 -13.11
N VAL A 857 -27.19 26.18 -12.03
CA VAL A 857 -27.73 26.26 -10.66
C VAL A 857 -27.85 27.73 -10.25
N ALA A 858 -29.07 28.18 -9.96
CA ALA A 858 -29.33 29.50 -9.41
C ALA A 858 -28.98 29.60 -7.91
N ALA A 859 -28.82 30.82 -7.38
CA ALA A 859 -28.62 31.05 -5.95
C ALA A 859 -29.78 30.50 -5.12
N GLY A 860 -29.49 29.66 -4.12
CA GLY A 860 -30.50 28.93 -3.34
C GLY A 860 -31.24 27.84 -4.12
N GLY A 861 -30.79 27.49 -5.33
CA GLY A 861 -31.35 26.42 -6.15
C GLY A 861 -30.93 25.02 -5.71
N LYS A 862 -31.28 24.02 -6.53
CA LYS A 862 -30.90 22.61 -6.32
C LYS A 862 -30.25 22.03 -7.57
N LEU A 863 -29.36 21.06 -7.38
CA LEU A 863 -28.90 20.18 -8.45
C LEU A 863 -29.65 18.85 -8.32
N GLU A 864 -30.54 18.59 -9.28
CA GLU A 864 -31.26 17.32 -9.38
C GLU A 864 -30.59 16.38 -10.37
N ALA A 865 -30.38 15.12 -9.96
CA ALA A 865 -29.77 14.09 -10.79
C ALA A 865 -30.42 12.73 -10.56
N SER A 866 -30.39 11.87 -11.59
CA SER A 866 -30.63 10.44 -11.41
C SER A 866 -29.33 9.69 -11.63
N VAL A 867 -28.95 8.88 -10.64
CA VAL A 867 -27.75 8.03 -10.71
C VAL A 867 -28.23 6.61 -11.04
N PRO A 868 -27.76 5.98 -12.14
CA PRO A 868 -28.11 4.60 -12.47
C PRO A 868 -27.80 3.60 -11.35
N ALA A 869 -28.33 2.38 -11.47
CA ALA A 869 -27.91 1.26 -10.62
C ALA A 869 -26.40 1.01 -10.76
N HIS A 870 -25.71 0.78 -9.63
CA HIS A 870 -24.24 0.67 -9.54
C HIS A 870 -23.50 1.82 -10.25
N GLY A 871 -24.07 3.03 -10.08
CA GLY A 871 -23.77 4.21 -10.84
C GLY A 871 -23.04 5.29 -10.04
N VAL A 872 -22.47 6.21 -10.79
CA VAL A 872 -21.79 7.42 -10.31
C VAL A 872 -22.22 8.60 -11.18
N GLN A 873 -22.39 9.77 -10.58
CA GLN A 873 -22.38 11.06 -11.26
C GLN A 873 -21.33 11.96 -10.60
N VAL A 874 -20.61 12.75 -11.40
CA VAL A 874 -19.65 13.75 -10.92
C VAL A 874 -19.89 15.04 -11.67
N TYR A 875 -20.27 16.10 -10.96
CA TYR A 875 -20.46 17.43 -11.51
C TYR A 875 -19.31 18.34 -11.05
N LEU A 876 -18.67 19.04 -11.99
CA LEU A 876 -17.56 19.97 -11.74
C LEU A 876 -18.03 21.42 -11.89
N LEU A 877 -17.51 22.30 -11.04
CA LEU A 877 -17.63 23.75 -11.12
C LEU A 877 -16.24 24.35 -10.95
N ASP A 878 -15.67 24.86 -12.05
CA ASP A 878 -14.34 25.48 -12.08
C ASP A 878 -14.41 26.94 -11.60
N ALA A 879 -14.63 27.13 -10.30
CA ALA A 879 -14.73 28.44 -9.64
C ALA A 879 -14.30 28.36 -8.17
N ALA A 880 -13.93 29.50 -7.58
CA ALA A 880 -13.67 29.62 -6.15
C ALA A 880 -14.91 29.28 -5.30
N ALA A 881 -14.69 28.69 -4.12
CA ALA A 881 -15.71 28.53 -3.09
C ALA A 881 -16.15 29.89 -2.53
N THR A 882 -17.43 30.19 -2.70
CA THR A 882 -18.11 31.46 -2.36
C THR A 882 -19.42 31.25 -1.62
N GLU A 883 -20.06 30.08 -1.75
CA GLU A 883 -21.28 29.73 -1.01
C GLU A 883 -21.01 29.70 0.51
N PRO A 884 -21.63 30.55 1.34
CA PRO A 884 -21.26 30.70 2.75
C PRO A 884 -21.29 29.41 3.57
N ALA A 885 -22.25 28.52 3.31
CA ALA A 885 -22.31 27.24 4.02
C ALA A 885 -21.15 26.29 3.64
N LEU A 886 -20.74 26.31 2.37
CA LEU A 886 -19.59 25.55 1.87
C LEU A 886 -18.28 26.12 2.43
N VAL A 887 -18.10 27.45 2.36
CA VAL A 887 -16.94 28.17 2.88
C VAL A 887 -16.74 27.91 4.38
N ALA A 888 -17.80 27.94 5.18
CA ALA A 888 -17.73 27.64 6.61
C ALA A 888 -17.32 26.18 6.89
N ALA A 889 -17.81 25.22 6.11
CA ALA A 889 -17.43 23.82 6.24
C ALA A 889 -15.97 23.58 5.81
N LEU A 890 -15.51 24.26 4.76
CA LEU A 890 -14.12 24.21 4.30
C LEU A 890 -13.14 24.84 5.30
N ASP A 891 -13.49 25.99 5.90
CA ASP A 891 -12.71 26.61 6.98
C ASP A 891 -12.52 25.66 8.17
N VAL A 892 -13.59 24.96 8.58
CA VAL A 892 -13.53 23.94 9.65
C VAL A 892 -12.69 22.73 9.23
N ALA A 893 -12.79 22.28 7.97
CA ALA A 893 -12.01 21.16 7.47
C ALA A 893 -10.50 21.49 7.37
N MET A 894 -10.12 22.68 6.87
CA MET A 894 -8.72 23.13 6.88
C MET A 894 -8.16 23.27 8.31
N ALA A 895 -8.95 23.82 9.24
CA ALA A 895 -8.55 23.95 10.64
C ALA A 895 -8.48 22.60 11.40
N GLY A 896 -9.26 21.60 10.96
CA GLY A 896 -9.29 20.24 11.52
C GLY A 896 -8.29 19.27 10.86
N ALA A 897 -7.69 19.65 9.74
CA ALA A 897 -6.63 18.92 9.06
C ALA A 897 -5.26 19.23 9.69
N ARG A 898 -4.46 18.20 9.93
CA ARG A 898 -3.07 18.34 10.41
C ARG A 898 -2.11 18.58 9.25
N LEU A 899 -2.38 19.62 8.47
CA LEU A 899 -1.52 20.00 7.35
C LEU A 899 -0.08 20.22 7.83
N PRO A 900 0.94 19.77 7.07
CA PRO A 900 2.33 20.11 7.36
C PRO A 900 2.51 21.64 7.35
N ARG A 901 3.44 22.13 8.19
CA ARG A 901 3.69 23.55 8.45
C ARG A 901 4.85 24.12 7.63
#